data_AF-A0AAN5YXZ2-F1
#
_entry.id   AF-A0AAN5YXZ2-F1
#
_cell.length_a   1.000
_cell.length_b   1.000
_cell.length_c   1.000
_cell.angle_alpha   90.00
_cell.angle_beta   90.00
_cell.angle_gamma   90.00
#
_symmetry.space_group_name_H-M   'P 1'
#
loop_
_entity.id
_entity.type
_entity.pdbx_description
1 polymer ?
#
loop_
_entity_poly.entity_id
_entity_poly.type
_entity_poly.pdbx_seq_one_letter_code
_entity_poly.pdbx_strand_id
1 'polypeptide(L)'
;MSMFENVVTPRLHVKQSWVQPIANLPVTNNILDIRSEKEDVQLKESLERSIRAACHEDGEAVLPDLLLWDEKGLRYFEEVTYTPSYYLTNEEIGLLERHNLVPPGRFRHGRCFGLLGTYDDGREWLRRPENKSRPKIVLSLGSTLGSLPRAKTPAFLSSFCLGYAENKPSFLVGLDGCKQEARVLSAYNDPDGINRRFIKNGLVRANELMGHDAFDLDQWDVKGFWDAENGSHNQYYFPRSNVNLAGNMIPSGRKLLAVKSHKYDAEDRDTLCRKAGLQVEDCWASDTDYNLLFLKPTHSSLGELMFHDDPSFYAHCLMAACWASHYNMSTRIIDQKSGRTTTGHADGIHSRTLEILNSFGLVDPIIRQGVPDVEMCYWGPNKDNGEIERRKRLSSQSDSLSQYGQMLVNQGGLEQILLHYLSKMGRIAVEWNTRAETLTVSPGNEEGDDDFPVAVGVTKTANGNDTAEQTETIHARYVIACDGAQSCTRTQLEVPMESHSEHSTWGVIDIVPITDFPDIRQSCAIQCPGHGSIMTAPRENRLVRFYIQIKGDKELERMAQNHSDDTPRALINAAERWISPYKLSYKHCDWWSIYPVGQRLVKEYRIKNRIFLAGDAAHTHSPKAGQGMNVSMQDTYNLVWKLGSVITGVADPIILDTYESERRPVAEELMKMDSVLVHAYEQEAKDAEGVDQVRDEYSGFMSGVKITYAPNMLVAGNEKSGDRALAKNIAVGMRIPSFPVVNQADGSTIPLLNVLPSNGCWRLIVFSGDLRRPRVWERLTSFAESFSQRSHLAHRHQTQNSRRRGPPLETLLVHASPRTSINLMDLPDIFHPFDDELGWDYWKTFADDDASDPNSGKAYAGYGIDKDQGCLVLCRPDQHVAWIGKLDEMAGLDNYFSELSR
;
A
#
# COMPACT_ATOMS: atom_id res chain seq x y z
N MET A 1 2.11 17.33 -59.99
CA MET A 1 1.84 16.77 -58.65
C MET A 1 1.31 15.35 -58.83
N SER A 2 2.18 14.34 -58.79
CA SER A 2 1.81 12.91 -58.90
C SER A 2 3.05 12.03 -58.72
N MET A 3 3.49 11.83 -57.47
CA MET A 3 4.57 10.88 -57.11
C MET A 3 4.33 10.37 -55.69
N PHE A 4 3.43 9.40 -55.53
CA PHE A 4 3.41 8.43 -54.40
C PHE A 4 2.56 7.19 -54.74
N GLU A 5 2.58 6.75 -56.01
CA GLU A 5 2.17 5.38 -56.37
C GLU A 5 3.41 4.47 -56.29
N ASN A 6 3.65 3.87 -55.10
CA ASN A 6 4.54 2.71 -54.92
C ASN A 6 4.45 2.20 -53.46
N VAL A 7 3.30 1.67 -53.05
CA VAL A 7 3.20 0.85 -51.82
C VAL A 7 3.60 -0.57 -52.18
N VAL A 8 4.84 -0.95 -51.84
CA VAL A 8 5.35 -2.31 -52.06
C VAL A 8 4.64 -3.26 -51.11
N THR A 9 3.80 -4.16 -51.63
CA THR A 9 3.23 -5.27 -50.86
C THR A 9 4.26 -6.41 -50.78
N PRO A 10 4.69 -6.83 -49.57
CA PRO A 10 5.46 -8.05 -49.43
C PRO A 10 4.64 -9.25 -49.91
N ARG A 11 5.19 -10.03 -50.86
CA ARG A 11 4.56 -11.29 -51.29
C ARG A 11 4.91 -12.40 -50.30
N LEU A 12 4.13 -12.48 -49.22
CA LEU A 12 4.18 -13.55 -48.23
C LEU A 12 4.21 -14.93 -48.92
N HIS A 13 5.31 -15.65 -48.80
CA HIS A 13 5.46 -17.01 -49.34
C HIS A 13 5.00 -18.07 -48.32
N VAL A 14 3.72 -17.98 -47.93
CA VAL A 14 3.05 -19.04 -47.16
C VAL A 14 3.08 -20.35 -47.97
N LYS A 15 3.52 -21.44 -47.35
CA LYS A 15 3.50 -22.79 -47.96
C LYS A 15 2.06 -23.12 -48.39
N GLN A 16 1.86 -23.37 -49.69
CA GLN A 16 0.51 -23.48 -50.30
C GLN A 16 -0.41 -24.55 -49.70
N SER A 17 0.11 -25.51 -48.94
CA SER A 17 -0.69 -26.51 -48.22
C SER A 17 -1.50 -25.95 -47.04
N TRP A 18 -1.17 -24.74 -46.54
CA TRP A 18 -1.74 -24.18 -45.29
C TRP A 18 -2.86 -23.16 -45.52
N VAL A 19 -3.24 -22.88 -46.77
CA VAL A 19 -4.29 -21.90 -47.09
C VAL A 19 -5.36 -22.51 -47.99
N GLN A 20 -6.47 -22.94 -47.38
CA GLN A 20 -7.75 -23.01 -48.08
C GLN A 20 -8.16 -21.57 -48.45
N PRO A 21 -8.28 -21.20 -49.73
CA PRO A 21 -8.47 -19.81 -50.12
C PRO A 21 -9.90 -19.34 -49.83
N ILE A 22 -10.08 -18.62 -48.73
CA ILE A 22 -11.30 -17.85 -48.45
C ILE A 22 -11.36 -16.69 -49.45
N ALA A 23 -11.99 -16.94 -50.60
CA ALA A 23 -12.10 -15.96 -51.67
C ALA A 23 -12.90 -14.72 -51.24
N ASN A 24 -12.55 -13.56 -51.83
CA ASN A 24 -13.29 -12.29 -51.76
C ASN A 24 -13.22 -11.50 -50.44
N LEU A 25 -12.01 -11.32 -49.87
CA LEU A 25 -11.73 -10.17 -49.00
C LEU A 25 -10.49 -9.38 -49.50
N PRO A 26 -10.62 -8.06 -49.78
CA PRO A 26 -9.47 -7.22 -50.06
C PRO A 26 -8.72 -6.92 -48.75
N VAL A 27 -7.43 -7.28 -48.69
CA VAL A 27 -6.61 -7.27 -47.46
C VAL A 27 -6.05 -5.88 -47.10
N THR A 28 -6.16 -4.90 -48.01
CA THR A 28 -5.27 -3.72 -48.08
C THR A 28 -5.46 -2.61 -47.04
N ASN A 29 -6.48 -2.65 -46.17
CA ASN A 29 -6.90 -1.48 -45.36
C ASN A 29 -6.86 -1.69 -43.84
N ASN A 30 -6.24 -2.76 -43.33
CA ASN A 30 -6.21 -3.06 -41.89
C ASN A 30 -4.89 -2.69 -41.17
N ILE A 31 -3.90 -2.11 -41.85
CA ILE A 31 -2.67 -1.60 -41.21
C ILE A 31 -2.76 -0.07 -41.14
N LEU A 32 -2.45 0.49 -39.97
CA LEU A 32 -2.37 1.93 -39.73
C LEU A 32 -0.91 2.32 -39.50
N ASP A 33 -0.37 3.20 -40.34
CA ASP A 33 0.94 3.82 -40.10
C ASP A 33 0.80 4.90 -39.03
N ILE A 34 1.67 4.83 -38.01
CA ILE A 34 1.61 5.70 -36.84
C ILE A 34 2.97 6.30 -36.45
N ARG A 35 4.02 6.01 -37.24
CA ARG A 35 5.41 6.42 -36.99
C ARG A 35 5.59 7.93 -36.88
N SER A 36 6.61 8.32 -36.10
CA SER A 36 7.05 9.70 -35.94
C SER A 36 8.43 9.94 -36.58
N GLU A 37 8.69 11.15 -37.10
CA GLU A 37 9.87 11.49 -37.93
C GLU A 37 11.22 11.53 -37.17
N LYS A 38 11.35 10.88 -36.00
CA LYS A 38 12.47 11.08 -35.06
C LYS A 38 13.47 9.92 -34.96
N GLU A 39 13.17 8.77 -35.56
CA GLU A 39 13.83 7.48 -35.25
C GLU A 39 15.31 7.40 -35.70
N ASP A 40 15.61 7.60 -36.99
CA ASP A 40 16.94 7.31 -37.56
C ASP A 40 18.08 8.17 -36.95
N VAL A 41 17.78 9.39 -36.49
CA VAL A 41 18.76 10.28 -35.83
C VAL A 41 19.18 9.70 -34.47
N GLN A 42 18.21 9.30 -33.65
CA GLN A 42 18.49 8.73 -32.32
C GLN A 42 19.18 7.36 -32.42
N LEU A 43 18.83 6.56 -33.44
CA LEU A 43 19.48 5.28 -33.70
C LEU A 43 20.97 5.46 -34.07
N LYS A 44 21.30 6.47 -34.90
CA LYS A 44 22.69 6.79 -35.23
C LYS A 44 23.51 7.23 -34.00
N GLU A 45 22.98 8.14 -33.19
CA GLU A 45 23.66 8.56 -31.95
C GLU A 45 23.90 7.40 -30.98
N SER A 46 22.93 6.48 -30.87
CA SER A 46 23.06 5.28 -30.04
C SER A 46 24.15 4.34 -30.55
N LEU A 47 24.22 4.14 -31.87
CA LEU A 47 25.26 3.34 -32.52
C LEU A 47 26.67 3.93 -32.31
N GLU A 48 26.84 5.24 -32.51
CA GLU A 48 28.13 5.90 -32.29
C GLU A 48 28.59 5.86 -30.82
N ARG A 49 27.66 5.86 -29.87
CA ARG A 49 27.93 5.68 -28.43
C ARG A 49 28.34 4.24 -28.12
N SER A 50 27.65 3.28 -28.73
CA SER A 50 27.91 1.84 -28.59
C SER A 50 29.28 1.44 -29.14
N ILE A 51 29.69 2.00 -30.28
CA ILE A 51 31.02 1.79 -30.87
C ILE A 51 32.10 2.30 -29.91
N ARG A 52 31.95 3.52 -29.35
CA ARG A 52 32.90 4.07 -28.36
C ARG A 52 33.00 3.21 -27.11
N ALA A 53 31.87 2.71 -26.59
CA ALA A 53 31.85 1.82 -25.42
C ALA A 53 32.59 0.49 -25.67
N ALA A 54 32.53 -0.06 -26.88
CA ALA A 54 33.20 -1.31 -27.24
C ALA A 54 34.74 -1.27 -27.18
N CYS A 55 35.32 -0.08 -27.07
CA CYS A 55 36.75 0.19 -27.09
C CYS A 55 37.40 0.22 -25.70
N HIS A 56 36.60 0.18 -24.64
CA HIS A 56 37.04 -0.01 -23.27
C HIS A 56 36.92 -1.50 -22.89
N GLU A 57 37.81 -1.99 -22.02
CA GLU A 57 37.82 -3.40 -21.61
C GLU A 57 36.70 -3.72 -20.60
N ASP A 58 36.37 -2.78 -19.72
CA ASP A 58 35.31 -2.92 -18.72
C ASP A 58 33.90 -2.89 -19.36
N GLY A 59 33.12 -3.95 -19.13
CA GLY A 59 31.69 -4.05 -19.47
C GLY A 59 31.31 -4.89 -20.69
N GLU A 60 30.02 -5.22 -20.79
CA GLU A 60 29.38 -5.82 -21.97
C GLU A 60 29.07 -4.72 -23.00
N ALA A 61 29.75 -4.74 -24.14
CA ALA A 61 29.46 -3.84 -25.26
C ALA A 61 28.19 -4.30 -25.98
N VAL A 62 27.26 -3.40 -26.29
CA VAL A 62 25.95 -3.71 -26.87
C VAL A 62 25.71 -2.82 -28.08
N LEU A 63 25.38 -3.38 -29.25
CA LEU A 63 24.89 -2.59 -30.38
C LEU A 63 23.35 -2.48 -30.32
N PRO A 64 22.73 -1.39 -30.85
CA PRO A 64 21.28 -1.26 -30.86
C PRO A 64 20.60 -2.40 -31.65
N ASP A 65 19.65 -3.09 -31.02
CA ASP A 65 18.90 -4.19 -31.63
C ASP A 65 17.97 -3.70 -32.76
N LEU A 66 17.53 -2.44 -32.72
CA LEU A 66 16.77 -1.79 -33.80
C LEU A 66 17.46 -1.82 -35.17
N LEU A 67 18.79 -2.02 -35.22
CA LEU A 67 19.55 -2.26 -36.46
C LEU A 67 19.10 -3.53 -37.19
N LEU A 68 18.54 -4.51 -36.49
CA LEU A 68 18.06 -5.79 -37.02
C LEU A 68 16.70 -5.69 -37.72
N TRP A 69 15.97 -4.60 -37.54
CA TRP A 69 14.53 -4.52 -37.85
C TRP A 69 14.19 -3.56 -39.01
N ASP A 70 15.13 -3.36 -39.95
CA ASP A 70 14.84 -2.74 -41.24
C ASP A 70 14.01 -3.67 -42.15
N GLU A 71 13.63 -3.21 -43.35
CA GLU A 71 12.83 -4.00 -44.29
C GLU A 71 13.52 -5.31 -44.72
N LYS A 72 14.86 -5.34 -44.81
CA LYS A 72 15.63 -6.56 -45.12
C LYS A 72 15.66 -7.51 -43.92
N GLY A 73 15.95 -6.98 -42.73
CA GLY A 73 16.02 -7.71 -41.48
C GLY A 73 14.70 -8.39 -41.11
N LEU A 74 13.58 -7.69 -41.28
CA LEU A 74 12.23 -8.25 -41.10
C LEU A 74 11.98 -9.47 -42.00
N ARG A 75 12.38 -9.43 -43.27
CA ARG A 75 12.26 -10.56 -44.20
C ARG A 75 13.18 -11.73 -43.82
N TYR A 76 14.42 -11.44 -43.40
CA TYR A 76 15.31 -12.49 -42.91
C TYR A 76 14.82 -13.12 -41.60
N PHE A 77 14.17 -12.36 -40.72
CA PHE A 77 13.53 -12.90 -39.53
C PHE A 77 12.30 -13.75 -39.87
N GLU A 78 11.49 -13.37 -40.86
CA GLU A 78 10.42 -14.21 -41.39
C GLU A 78 10.99 -15.57 -41.87
N GLU A 79 12.10 -15.57 -42.62
CA GLU A 79 12.80 -16.80 -43.01
C GLU A 79 13.26 -17.63 -41.79
N VAL A 80 13.76 -17.00 -40.70
CA VAL A 80 14.09 -17.70 -39.44
C VAL A 80 12.85 -18.35 -38.83
N THR A 81 11.73 -17.63 -38.73
CA THR A 81 10.52 -18.09 -38.03
C THR A 81 9.87 -19.34 -38.64
N TYR A 82 10.14 -19.63 -39.92
CA TYR A 82 9.65 -20.84 -40.60
C TYR A 82 10.70 -21.96 -40.75
N THR A 83 11.89 -21.82 -40.13
CA THR A 83 12.87 -22.92 -40.09
C THR A 83 12.39 -24.08 -39.18
N PRO A 84 12.71 -25.35 -39.50
CA PRO A 84 12.30 -26.49 -38.68
C PRO A 84 12.90 -26.50 -37.26
N SER A 85 14.01 -25.79 -37.03
CA SER A 85 14.66 -25.68 -35.72
C SER A 85 14.10 -24.54 -34.85
N TYR A 86 13.48 -23.52 -35.45
CA TYR A 86 12.87 -22.42 -34.71
C TYR A 86 11.47 -22.82 -34.22
N TYR A 87 11.42 -23.47 -33.06
CA TYR A 87 10.18 -24.04 -32.52
C TYR A 87 9.09 -23.01 -32.21
N LEU A 88 9.45 -21.78 -31.81
CA LEU A 88 8.52 -20.81 -31.23
C LEU A 88 7.26 -20.55 -32.05
N THR A 89 7.43 -20.26 -33.35
CA THR A 89 6.31 -20.02 -34.27
C THR A 89 5.39 -21.23 -34.39
N ASN A 90 5.97 -22.44 -34.34
CA ASN A 90 5.24 -23.69 -34.50
C ASN A 90 4.45 -24.05 -33.22
N GLU A 91 5.01 -23.75 -32.04
CA GLU A 91 4.30 -23.88 -30.75
C GLU A 91 3.13 -22.87 -30.66
N GLU A 92 3.36 -21.62 -31.08
CA GLU A 92 2.33 -20.57 -31.10
C GLU A 92 1.19 -20.89 -32.08
N ILE A 93 1.51 -21.25 -33.32
CA ILE A 93 0.52 -21.71 -34.31
C ILE A 93 -0.23 -22.93 -33.77
N GLY A 94 0.47 -23.92 -33.20
CA GLY A 94 -0.13 -25.12 -32.63
C GLY A 94 -1.06 -24.87 -31.43
N LEU A 95 -0.89 -23.78 -30.69
CA LEU A 95 -1.87 -23.33 -29.69
C LEU A 95 -3.07 -22.64 -30.34
N LEU A 96 -2.84 -21.71 -31.25
CA LEU A 96 -3.90 -20.97 -31.94
C LEU A 96 -4.82 -21.90 -32.76
N GLU A 97 -4.27 -22.95 -33.38
CA GLU A 97 -5.05 -23.99 -34.06
C GLU A 97 -5.82 -24.88 -33.07
N ARG A 98 -5.20 -25.34 -31.98
CA ARG A 98 -5.86 -26.16 -30.94
C ARG A 98 -7.04 -25.45 -30.27
N HIS A 99 -6.95 -24.13 -30.10
CA HIS A 99 -7.97 -23.31 -29.44
C HIS A 99 -8.86 -22.51 -30.42
N ASN A 100 -8.91 -22.89 -31.70
CA ASN A 100 -9.70 -22.23 -32.73
C ASN A 100 -11.22 -22.50 -32.62
N LEU A 101 -11.86 -21.89 -31.61
CA LEU A 101 -13.28 -22.04 -31.31
C LEU A 101 -14.21 -21.20 -32.23
N VAL A 102 -13.66 -20.34 -33.09
CA VAL A 102 -14.44 -19.34 -33.84
C VAL A 102 -14.01 -19.33 -35.31
N PRO A 103 -14.87 -19.73 -36.28
CA PRO A 103 -14.50 -19.82 -37.68
C PRO A 103 -14.18 -18.42 -38.28
N PRO A 104 -13.24 -18.32 -39.24
CA PRO A 104 -12.89 -17.05 -39.88
C PRO A 104 -14.10 -16.33 -40.49
N GLY A 105 -14.30 -15.06 -40.12
CA GLY A 105 -15.46 -14.29 -40.57
C GLY A 105 -15.41 -12.80 -40.21
N ARG A 106 -16.46 -12.07 -40.61
CA ARG A 106 -16.63 -10.64 -40.26
C ARG A 106 -17.40 -10.50 -38.95
N PHE A 107 -16.69 -10.14 -37.88
CA PHE A 107 -17.30 -9.84 -36.59
C PHE A 107 -18.06 -8.51 -36.62
N ARG A 108 -19.31 -8.49 -36.14
CA ARG A 108 -20.15 -7.28 -36.11
C ARG A 108 -19.68 -6.23 -35.09
N HIS A 109 -19.02 -6.67 -34.02
CA HIS A 109 -18.66 -5.83 -32.86
C HIS A 109 -17.16 -5.72 -32.60
N GLY A 110 -16.33 -6.57 -33.23
CA GLY A 110 -14.87 -6.54 -33.14
C GLY A 110 -14.21 -6.06 -34.44
N ARG A 111 -13.05 -5.42 -34.34
CA ARG A 111 -12.16 -5.10 -35.47
C ARG A 111 -10.72 -5.34 -35.03
N CYS A 112 -9.91 -5.94 -35.89
CA CYS A 112 -8.48 -6.10 -35.70
C CYS A 112 -7.73 -5.18 -36.67
N PHE A 113 -6.69 -4.52 -36.19
CA PHE A 113 -5.82 -3.64 -36.98
C PHE A 113 -4.36 -3.95 -36.64
N GLY A 114 -3.49 -3.93 -37.65
CA GLY A 114 -2.05 -3.81 -37.43
C GLY A 114 -1.69 -2.34 -37.21
N LEU A 115 -0.71 -2.09 -36.36
CA LEU A 115 -0.09 -0.77 -36.19
C LEU A 115 1.34 -0.86 -36.72
N LEU A 116 1.73 0.05 -37.61
CA LEU A 116 3.09 0.17 -38.13
C LEU A 116 3.77 1.37 -37.45
N GLY A 117 4.69 1.06 -36.53
CA GLY A 117 5.49 2.01 -35.76
C GLY A 117 6.09 1.37 -34.53
N THR A 118 6.80 2.16 -33.72
CA THR A 118 7.40 1.69 -32.47
C THR A 118 6.35 1.45 -31.38
N TYR A 119 6.78 0.81 -30.29
CA TYR A 119 5.97 0.72 -29.08
C TYR A 119 5.61 2.08 -28.47
N ASP A 120 6.42 3.13 -28.69
CA ASP A 120 6.10 4.48 -28.21
C ASP A 120 5.09 5.20 -29.10
N ASP A 121 5.20 5.10 -30.42
CA ASP A 121 4.12 5.55 -31.32
C ASP A 121 2.81 4.81 -30.98
N GLY A 122 2.88 3.50 -30.71
CA GLY A 122 1.75 2.70 -30.27
C GLY A 122 1.14 3.16 -28.95
N ARG A 123 1.97 3.51 -27.95
CA ARG A 123 1.52 4.11 -26.68
C ARG A 123 0.85 5.46 -26.89
N GLU A 124 1.40 6.32 -27.74
CA GLU A 124 0.82 7.64 -28.03
C GLU A 124 -0.49 7.51 -28.81
N TRP A 125 -0.53 6.66 -29.84
CA TRP A 125 -1.74 6.36 -30.62
C TRP A 125 -2.88 5.82 -29.74
N LEU A 126 -2.58 4.93 -28.78
CA LEU A 126 -3.57 4.42 -27.82
C LEU A 126 -4.11 5.50 -26.87
N ARG A 127 -3.32 6.55 -26.58
CA ARG A 127 -3.72 7.65 -25.67
C ARG A 127 -4.62 8.70 -26.34
N ARG A 128 -4.74 8.71 -27.68
CA ARG A 128 -5.65 9.60 -28.43
C ARG A 128 -7.10 9.40 -27.97
N PRO A 129 -7.93 10.46 -27.77
CA PRO A 129 -9.24 10.35 -27.12
C PRO A 129 -10.20 9.32 -27.73
N GLU A 130 -10.23 9.21 -29.06
CA GLU A 130 -11.07 8.26 -29.81
C GLU A 130 -10.67 6.79 -29.62
N ASN A 131 -9.41 6.53 -29.27
CA ASN A 131 -8.88 5.20 -28.96
C ASN A 131 -8.94 4.92 -27.46
N LYS A 132 -8.59 5.91 -26.64
CA LYS A 132 -8.54 5.85 -25.18
C LYS A 132 -9.89 5.44 -24.57
N SER A 133 -10.96 6.10 -25.01
CA SER A 133 -12.34 5.92 -24.49
C SER A 133 -12.94 4.52 -24.69
N ARG A 134 -12.41 3.70 -25.59
CA ARG A 134 -13.00 2.41 -26.01
C ARG A 134 -12.31 1.23 -25.31
N PRO A 135 -13.01 0.11 -25.01
CA PRO A 135 -12.35 -1.14 -24.61
C PRO A 135 -11.41 -1.66 -25.71
N LYS A 136 -10.25 -2.21 -25.35
CA LYS A 136 -9.29 -2.80 -26.31
C LYS A 136 -8.46 -3.93 -25.69
N ILE A 137 -7.91 -4.78 -26.56
CA ILE A 137 -6.91 -5.79 -26.23
C ILE A 137 -5.66 -5.48 -27.05
N VAL A 138 -4.50 -5.39 -26.40
CA VAL A 138 -3.18 -5.26 -27.05
C VAL A 138 -2.65 -6.66 -27.33
N LEU A 139 -2.36 -6.96 -28.60
CA LEU A 139 -1.84 -8.26 -29.03
C LEU A 139 -0.31 -8.18 -29.15
N SER A 140 0.40 -9.06 -28.45
CA SER A 140 1.87 -9.14 -28.45
C SER A 140 2.31 -10.61 -28.52
N LEU A 141 2.31 -11.16 -29.73
CA LEU A 141 2.64 -12.55 -30.04
C LEU A 141 4.15 -12.79 -30.19
N GLY A 142 4.57 -14.05 -30.28
CA GLY A 142 5.96 -14.48 -30.40
C GLY A 142 6.73 -14.43 -29.07
N SER A 143 7.97 -13.95 -29.10
CA SER A 143 8.88 -13.91 -27.94
C SER A 143 9.40 -12.49 -27.63
N THR A 144 8.74 -11.44 -28.12
CA THR A 144 9.31 -10.08 -28.18
C THR A 144 9.56 -9.43 -26.81
N LEU A 145 8.80 -9.82 -25.77
CA LEU A 145 9.07 -9.44 -24.38
C LEU A 145 10.36 -10.07 -23.80
N GLY A 146 10.92 -11.08 -24.47
CA GLY A 146 12.24 -11.63 -24.16
C GLY A 146 13.39 -10.73 -24.57
N SER A 147 13.18 -9.83 -25.55
CA SER A 147 14.23 -8.88 -26.00
C SER A 147 14.37 -7.65 -25.10
N LEU A 148 13.35 -7.37 -24.27
CA LEU A 148 13.43 -6.34 -23.25
C LEU A 148 14.26 -6.85 -22.04
N PRO A 149 15.13 -6.01 -21.43
CA PRO A 149 15.82 -6.39 -20.21
C PRO A 149 14.85 -6.81 -19.11
N ARG A 150 15.04 -7.99 -18.52
CA ARG A 150 14.12 -8.67 -17.59
C ARG A 150 13.50 -7.78 -16.50
N ALA A 151 14.26 -6.83 -15.96
CA ALA A 151 13.81 -5.87 -14.94
C ALA A 151 12.90 -4.73 -15.48
N LYS A 152 12.98 -4.41 -16.78
CA LYS A 152 12.20 -3.36 -17.45
C LYS A 152 10.91 -3.88 -18.08
N THR A 153 10.83 -5.17 -18.42
CA THR A 153 9.65 -5.81 -19.01
C THR A 153 8.34 -5.56 -18.24
N PRO A 154 8.30 -5.58 -16.89
CA PRO A 154 7.07 -5.28 -16.14
C PRO A 154 6.61 -3.84 -16.35
N ALA A 155 7.50 -2.87 -16.16
CA ALA A 155 7.20 -1.44 -16.36
C ALA A 155 6.81 -1.12 -17.80
N PHE A 156 7.40 -1.82 -18.79
CA PHE A 156 6.99 -1.74 -20.18
C PHE A 156 5.53 -2.16 -20.36
N LEU A 157 5.09 -3.28 -19.80
CA LEU A 157 3.68 -3.70 -19.86
C LEU A 157 2.76 -2.70 -19.14
N SER A 158 3.12 -2.25 -17.93
CA SER A 158 2.35 -1.25 -17.17
C SER A 158 2.18 0.07 -17.94
N SER A 159 3.18 0.48 -18.73
CA SER A 159 3.19 1.78 -19.44
C SER A 159 2.04 1.98 -20.44
N PHE A 160 1.46 0.88 -20.96
CA PHE A 160 0.26 0.89 -21.82
C PHE A 160 -1.03 1.16 -21.04
N CYS A 161 -1.05 0.89 -19.72
CA CYS A 161 -2.18 1.15 -18.83
C CYS A 161 -2.14 2.54 -18.17
N LEU A 162 -1.01 3.25 -18.24
CA LEU A 162 -0.85 4.57 -17.61
C LEU A 162 -1.75 5.63 -18.26
N GLY A 163 -2.36 6.47 -17.42
CA GLY A 163 -3.27 7.55 -17.83
C GLY A 163 -4.71 7.14 -18.10
N TYR A 164 -5.09 5.88 -17.85
CA TYR A 164 -6.45 5.35 -18.01
C TYR A 164 -7.21 5.29 -16.67
N ALA A 165 -8.31 6.06 -16.57
CA ALA A 165 -9.27 5.95 -15.47
C ALA A 165 -10.21 4.74 -15.68
N GLU A 166 -10.80 4.65 -16.87
CA GLU A 166 -11.67 3.55 -17.33
C GLU A 166 -11.12 2.94 -18.62
N ASN A 167 -11.63 1.78 -19.03
CA ASN A 167 -11.29 1.09 -20.29
C ASN A 167 -9.76 0.90 -20.50
N LYS A 168 -9.04 0.60 -19.40
CA LYS A 168 -7.63 0.19 -19.42
C LYS A 168 -7.43 -0.97 -20.43
N PRO A 169 -6.35 -1.01 -21.22
CA PRO A 169 -6.13 -2.09 -22.18
C PRO A 169 -5.94 -3.44 -21.48
N SER A 170 -6.64 -4.48 -21.94
CA SER A 170 -6.22 -5.86 -21.66
C SER A 170 -5.14 -6.29 -22.66
N PHE A 171 -4.50 -7.44 -22.46
CA PHE A 171 -3.43 -7.92 -23.34
C PHE A 171 -3.64 -9.39 -23.70
N LEU A 172 -3.18 -9.79 -24.88
CA LEU A 172 -2.97 -11.20 -25.26
C LEU A 172 -1.50 -11.34 -25.62
N VAL A 173 -0.75 -12.09 -24.81
CA VAL A 173 0.71 -12.04 -24.76
C VAL A 173 1.32 -13.43 -24.92
N GLY A 174 2.26 -13.56 -25.86
CA GLY A 174 3.14 -14.72 -25.97
C GLY A 174 4.38 -14.59 -25.07
N LEU A 175 4.71 -15.65 -24.34
CA LEU A 175 5.93 -15.80 -23.55
C LEU A 175 6.57 -17.17 -23.77
N ASP A 176 7.88 -17.17 -24.00
CA ASP A 176 8.68 -18.38 -24.15
C ASP A 176 9.27 -18.83 -22.81
N GLY A 177 8.80 -19.95 -22.26
CA GLY A 177 9.34 -20.56 -21.04
C GLY A 177 10.41 -21.63 -21.27
N CYS A 178 10.77 -21.96 -22.52
CA CYS A 178 11.68 -23.07 -22.82
C CYS A 178 13.11 -22.78 -22.35
N LYS A 179 13.46 -23.25 -21.15
CA LYS A 179 14.83 -23.22 -20.58
C LYS A 179 15.71 -24.41 -21.00
N GLN A 180 15.28 -25.21 -21.98
CA GLN A 180 16.04 -26.38 -22.47
C GLN A 180 17.18 -25.95 -23.41
N GLU A 181 18.38 -25.75 -22.86
CA GLU A 181 19.57 -25.21 -23.57
C GLU A 181 19.76 -25.75 -24.99
N ALA A 182 19.79 -27.07 -25.19
CA ALA A 182 20.07 -27.66 -26.51
C ALA A 182 19.01 -27.27 -27.57
N ARG A 183 17.72 -27.20 -27.17
CA ARG A 183 16.61 -26.79 -28.03
C ARG A 183 16.67 -25.29 -28.33
N VAL A 184 17.00 -24.47 -27.33
CA VAL A 184 17.20 -23.03 -27.49
C VAL A 184 18.38 -22.75 -28.43
N LEU A 185 19.56 -23.34 -28.18
CA LEU A 185 20.74 -23.16 -29.01
C LEU A 185 20.51 -23.57 -30.46
N SER A 186 19.79 -24.67 -30.71
CA SER A 186 19.45 -25.13 -32.06
C SER A 186 18.51 -24.18 -32.82
N ALA A 187 17.68 -23.40 -32.13
CA ALA A 187 16.74 -22.47 -32.76
C ALA A 187 17.41 -21.18 -33.29
N TYR A 188 18.50 -20.73 -32.65
CA TYR A 188 19.18 -19.48 -33.00
C TYR A 188 20.61 -19.65 -33.56
N ASN A 189 21.21 -20.85 -33.45
CA ASN A 189 22.44 -21.22 -34.14
C ASN A 189 22.12 -22.25 -35.23
N ASP A 190 21.28 -21.86 -36.19
CA ASP A 190 20.83 -22.76 -37.25
C ASP A 190 21.99 -23.17 -38.19
N PRO A 191 22.02 -24.42 -38.69
CA PRO A 191 23.14 -24.92 -39.49
C PRO A 191 23.21 -24.30 -40.88
N ASP A 192 22.09 -23.80 -41.41
CA ASP A 192 21.98 -23.19 -42.74
C ASP A 192 22.41 -21.70 -42.74
N GLY A 193 22.63 -21.12 -41.55
CA GLY A 193 23.09 -19.74 -41.36
C GLY A 193 22.03 -18.66 -41.61
N ILE A 194 20.75 -19.02 -41.62
CA ILE A 194 19.60 -18.15 -41.87
C ILE A 194 19.48 -17.08 -40.77
N ASN A 195 19.61 -17.47 -39.50
CA ASN A 195 19.67 -16.55 -38.36
C ASN A 195 20.99 -15.77 -38.36
N ARG A 196 22.13 -16.41 -38.68
CA ARG A 196 23.42 -15.71 -38.83
C ARG A 196 23.37 -14.59 -39.88
N ARG A 197 22.61 -14.76 -40.97
CA ARG A 197 22.33 -13.72 -41.98
C ARG A 197 21.42 -12.62 -41.44
N PHE A 198 20.34 -12.96 -40.73
CA PHE A 198 19.48 -11.98 -40.03
C PHE A 198 20.30 -11.10 -39.08
N ILE A 199 21.13 -11.68 -38.21
CA ILE A 199 21.95 -10.91 -37.28
C ILE A 199 23.02 -10.08 -38.02
N LYS A 200 23.71 -10.63 -39.04
CA LYS A 200 24.67 -9.84 -39.84
C LYS A 200 24.06 -8.63 -40.55
N ASN A 201 22.75 -8.63 -40.83
CA ASN A 201 22.06 -7.48 -41.42
C ASN A 201 22.13 -6.23 -40.52
N GLY A 202 22.22 -6.39 -39.20
CA GLY A 202 22.41 -5.25 -38.27
C GLY A 202 23.69 -4.46 -38.54
N LEU A 203 24.77 -5.13 -38.99
CA LEU A 203 26.02 -4.46 -39.37
C LEU A 203 25.89 -3.75 -40.74
N VAL A 204 25.06 -4.26 -41.65
CA VAL A 204 24.72 -3.56 -42.90
C VAL A 204 23.96 -2.27 -42.60
N ARG A 205 22.91 -2.34 -41.76
CA ARG A 205 22.15 -1.15 -41.34
C ARG A 205 23.02 -0.14 -40.58
N ALA A 206 24.01 -0.61 -39.83
CA ALA A 206 25.00 0.27 -39.19
C ALA A 206 25.84 1.06 -40.21
N ASN A 207 26.37 0.42 -41.27
CA ASN A 207 27.08 1.10 -42.34
C ASN A 207 26.18 2.13 -43.07
N GLU A 208 24.93 1.75 -43.37
CA GLU A 208 23.94 2.66 -43.98
C GLU A 208 23.73 3.94 -43.15
N LEU A 209 23.55 3.80 -41.83
CA LEU A 209 23.33 4.92 -40.90
C LEU A 209 24.58 5.79 -40.73
N MET A 210 25.77 5.18 -40.67
CA MET A 210 27.03 5.94 -40.59
C MET A 210 27.32 6.69 -41.90
N GLY A 211 26.89 6.14 -43.04
CA GLY A 211 27.13 6.69 -44.39
C GLY A 211 28.44 6.22 -45.02
N HIS A 212 29.08 5.19 -44.43
CA HIS A 212 30.29 4.55 -44.95
C HIS A 212 30.43 3.13 -44.39
N ASP A 213 31.22 2.29 -45.07
CA ASP A 213 31.51 0.93 -44.61
C ASP A 213 32.50 0.93 -43.44
N ALA A 214 31.99 0.89 -42.21
CA ALA A 214 32.81 0.71 -41.00
C ALA A 214 32.92 -0.78 -40.62
N PHE A 215 31.85 -1.55 -40.80
CA PHE A 215 31.79 -2.98 -40.53
C PHE A 215 32.00 -3.78 -41.83
N ASP A 216 33.20 -4.35 -42.02
CA ASP A 216 33.46 -5.37 -43.04
C ASP A 216 32.87 -6.72 -42.59
N LEU A 217 31.76 -7.11 -43.19
CA LEU A 217 31.00 -8.31 -42.82
C LEU A 217 31.84 -9.59 -42.75
N ASP A 218 32.88 -9.76 -43.57
CA ASP A 218 33.67 -11.01 -43.60
C ASP A 218 34.70 -11.11 -42.46
N GLN A 219 35.02 -9.97 -41.84
CA GLN A 219 35.79 -9.91 -40.59
C GLN A 219 34.93 -10.14 -39.34
N TRP A 220 33.59 -10.15 -39.45
CA TRP A 220 32.69 -10.42 -38.31
C TRP A 220 32.07 -11.81 -38.36
N ASP A 221 32.06 -12.50 -37.23
CA ASP A 221 31.23 -13.70 -36.99
C ASP A 221 30.08 -13.39 -36.02
N VAL A 222 29.09 -14.28 -36.01
CA VAL A 222 27.94 -14.24 -35.10
C VAL A 222 27.84 -15.59 -34.41
N LYS A 223 27.59 -15.61 -33.09
CA LYS A 223 27.23 -16.83 -32.36
C LYS A 223 26.28 -16.55 -31.20
N GLY A 224 25.31 -17.43 -31.01
CA GLY A 224 24.39 -17.47 -29.89
C GLY A 224 24.89 -18.35 -28.74
N PHE A 225 24.64 -17.93 -27.51
CA PHE A 225 25.01 -18.62 -26.28
C PHE A 225 23.81 -18.70 -25.34
N TRP A 226 23.74 -19.78 -24.56
CA TRP A 226 22.80 -19.89 -23.46
C TRP A 226 23.40 -19.27 -22.19
N ASP A 227 22.59 -18.50 -21.49
CA ASP A 227 22.89 -17.81 -20.25
C ASP A 227 21.97 -18.42 -19.18
N ALA A 228 22.49 -19.45 -18.51
CA ALA A 228 21.72 -20.24 -17.54
C ALA A 228 21.40 -19.47 -16.26
N GLU A 229 22.18 -18.43 -15.93
CA GLU A 229 21.99 -17.56 -14.77
C GLU A 229 20.82 -16.59 -15.01
N ASN A 230 20.79 -15.92 -16.17
CA ASN A 230 19.73 -14.96 -16.52
C ASN A 230 18.53 -15.62 -17.23
N GLY A 231 18.60 -16.92 -17.48
CA GLY A 231 17.63 -17.71 -18.24
C GLY A 231 17.37 -17.10 -19.61
N SER A 232 18.43 -16.85 -20.39
CA SER A 232 18.31 -16.16 -21.68
C SER A 232 19.21 -16.72 -22.78
N HIS A 233 18.82 -16.49 -24.02
CA HIS A 233 19.68 -16.68 -25.19
C HIS A 233 20.28 -15.34 -25.63
N ASN A 234 21.61 -15.28 -25.73
CA ASN A 234 22.36 -14.06 -25.99
C ASN A 234 23.15 -14.22 -27.29
N GLN A 235 22.91 -13.38 -28.31
CA GLN A 235 23.63 -13.42 -29.58
C GLN A 235 24.67 -12.31 -29.65
N TYR A 236 25.89 -12.65 -30.08
CA TYR A 236 27.01 -11.73 -30.12
C TYR A 236 27.67 -11.68 -31.50
N TYR A 237 28.13 -10.50 -31.89
CA TYR A 237 29.14 -10.30 -32.92
C TYR A 237 30.54 -10.53 -32.35
N PHE A 238 31.45 -11.05 -33.18
CA PHE A 238 32.86 -11.28 -32.87
C PHE A 238 33.74 -10.81 -34.04
N PRO A 239 34.75 -9.95 -33.82
CA PRO A 239 35.71 -9.63 -34.86
C PRO A 239 36.77 -10.75 -34.94
N ARG A 240 37.08 -11.21 -36.14
CA ARG A 240 38.06 -12.29 -36.41
C ARG A 240 39.50 -11.80 -36.24
N SER A 241 39.75 -10.60 -36.76
CA SER A 241 40.97 -9.80 -36.64
C SER A 241 40.77 -8.66 -35.64
N ASN A 242 41.82 -7.92 -35.31
CA ASN A 242 41.63 -6.60 -34.71
C ASN A 242 41.05 -5.65 -35.79
N VAL A 243 40.01 -4.90 -35.44
CA VAL A 243 39.26 -4.06 -36.40
C VAL A 243 39.20 -2.61 -35.90
N ASN A 244 39.25 -1.65 -36.83
CA ASN A 244 39.16 -0.23 -36.51
C ASN A 244 37.75 0.29 -36.84
N LEU A 245 36.95 0.61 -35.81
CA LEU A 245 35.64 1.24 -35.97
C LEU A 245 35.73 2.72 -35.60
N ALA A 246 35.46 3.60 -36.57
CA ALA A 246 35.38 5.04 -36.40
C ALA A 246 36.61 5.67 -35.68
N GLY A 247 37.82 5.13 -35.92
CA GLY A 247 39.07 5.59 -35.33
C GLY A 247 39.53 4.82 -34.08
N ASN A 248 38.75 3.84 -33.61
CA ASN A 248 38.99 3.11 -32.37
C ASN A 248 39.24 1.63 -32.65
N MET A 249 40.20 1.02 -31.95
CA MET A 249 40.59 -0.38 -32.15
C MET A 249 39.76 -1.33 -31.27
N ILE A 250 39.13 -2.33 -31.87
CA ILE A 250 38.47 -3.43 -31.17
C ILE A 250 39.31 -4.71 -31.37
N PRO A 251 39.70 -5.43 -30.30
CA PRO A 251 40.53 -6.63 -30.40
C PRO A 251 39.73 -7.84 -30.89
N SER A 252 40.41 -8.74 -31.60
CA SER A 252 39.89 -10.04 -32.03
C SER A 252 39.21 -10.79 -30.87
N GLY A 253 38.03 -11.37 -31.15
CA GLY A 253 37.26 -12.12 -30.17
C GLY A 253 36.47 -11.30 -29.14
N ARG A 254 36.56 -9.96 -29.11
CA ARG A 254 35.69 -9.11 -28.27
C ARG A 254 34.21 -9.36 -28.61
N LYS A 255 33.43 -9.72 -27.60
CA LYS A 255 31.96 -9.84 -27.70
C LYS A 255 31.34 -8.45 -27.82
N LEU A 256 30.49 -8.24 -28.84
CA LEU A 256 29.46 -7.20 -28.84
C LEU A 256 28.09 -7.86 -28.90
N LEU A 257 27.22 -7.59 -27.92
CA LEU A 257 25.85 -8.11 -27.88
C LEU A 257 25.04 -7.51 -29.04
N ALA A 258 24.36 -8.40 -29.78
CA ALA A 258 23.50 -8.07 -30.91
C ALA A 258 22.02 -8.07 -30.52
N VAL A 259 21.59 -9.10 -29.77
CA VAL A 259 20.23 -9.25 -29.25
C VAL A 259 20.23 -10.23 -28.07
N LYS A 260 19.32 -10.01 -27.11
CA LYS A 260 19.06 -10.90 -25.97
C LYS A 260 17.64 -11.48 -26.09
N SER A 261 17.39 -12.66 -25.52
CA SER A 261 16.07 -13.30 -25.50
C SER A 261 15.88 -14.05 -24.19
N HIS A 262 15.40 -13.35 -23.17
CA HIS A 262 15.00 -13.91 -21.89
C HIS A 262 13.82 -14.89 -22.05
N LYS A 263 13.90 -15.97 -21.28
CA LYS A 263 12.88 -17.01 -21.16
C LYS A 263 12.18 -16.87 -19.81
N TYR A 264 10.86 -17.04 -19.81
CA TYR A 264 9.97 -16.84 -18.67
C TYR A 264 9.18 -18.13 -18.43
N ASP A 265 9.62 -18.95 -17.48
CA ASP A 265 8.83 -20.11 -17.01
C ASP A 265 7.59 -19.67 -16.18
N ALA A 266 6.91 -20.61 -15.53
CA ALA A 266 5.72 -20.30 -14.75
C ALA A 266 5.96 -19.31 -13.58
N GLU A 267 7.09 -19.41 -12.86
CA GLU A 267 7.40 -18.51 -11.74
C GLU A 267 7.82 -17.12 -12.24
N ASP A 268 8.59 -17.11 -13.32
CA ASP A 268 8.98 -15.89 -14.03
C ASP A 268 7.78 -15.13 -14.59
N ARG A 269 6.86 -15.84 -15.25
CA ARG A 269 5.61 -15.33 -15.82
C ARG A 269 4.74 -14.70 -14.73
N ASP A 270 4.49 -15.44 -13.65
CA ASP A 270 3.61 -14.98 -12.58
C ASP A 270 4.21 -13.76 -11.88
N THR A 271 5.55 -13.70 -11.77
CA THR A 271 6.28 -12.55 -11.25
C THR A 271 6.30 -11.36 -12.21
N LEU A 272 6.42 -11.58 -13.52
CA LEU A 272 6.30 -10.54 -14.55
C LEU A 272 4.90 -9.91 -14.52
N CYS A 273 3.84 -10.71 -14.51
CA CYS A 273 2.46 -10.22 -14.49
C CYS A 273 2.19 -9.41 -13.21
N ARG A 274 2.56 -9.97 -12.04
CA ARG A 274 2.45 -9.31 -10.72
C ARG A 274 3.18 -7.97 -10.69
N LYS A 275 4.44 -7.91 -11.14
CA LYS A 275 5.23 -6.66 -11.21
C LYS A 275 4.72 -5.68 -12.27
N ALA A 276 3.97 -6.14 -13.27
CA ALA A 276 3.35 -5.28 -14.28
C ALA A 276 2.00 -4.68 -13.83
N GLY A 277 1.48 -5.06 -12.66
CA GLY A 277 0.12 -4.74 -12.23
C GLY A 277 -0.96 -5.45 -13.04
N LEU A 278 -0.64 -6.60 -13.65
CA LEU A 278 -1.54 -7.39 -14.48
C LEU A 278 -1.88 -8.73 -13.82
N GLN A 279 -3.14 -9.14 -13.93
CA GLN A 279 -3.63 -10.46 -13.55
C GLN A 279 -3.71 -11.35 -14.79
N VAL A 280 -3.26 -12.61 -14.67
CA VAL A 280 -3.57 -13.66 -15.65
C VAL A 280 -5.05 -14.02 -15.50
N GLU A 281 -5.83 -13.78 -16.54
CA GLU A 281 -7.25 -14.16 -16.63
C GLU A 281 -7.39 -15.57 -17.22
N ASP A 282 -6.62 -15.88 -18.27
CA ASP A 282 -6.57 -17.18 -18.92
C ASP A 282 -5.15 -17.47 -19.47
N CYS A 283 -4.80 -18.75 -19.62
CA CYS A 283 -3.46 -19.21 -19.94
C CYS A 283 -3.48 -20.53 -20.75
N TRP A 284 -3.01 -20.47 -21.99
CA TRP A 284 -2.85 -21.64 -22.85
C TRP A 284 -1.36 -21.95 -23.01
N ALA A 285 -0.91 -23.09 -22.50
CA ALA A 285 0.48 -23.52 -22.56
C ALA A 285 0.67 -24.67 -23.55
N SER A 286 1.75 -24.63 -24.33
CA SER A 286 2.18 -25.76 -25.16
C SER A 286 2.92 -26.79 -24.30
N ASP A 287 3.11 -27.98 -24.89
CA ASP A 287 3.80 -29.12 -24.30
C ASP A 287 5.32 -28.88 -24.09
N THR A 288 5.79 -27.64 -24.35
CA THR A 288 7.20 -27.23 -24.37
C THR A 288 7.41 -25.84 -23.73
N ASP A 289 6.55 -25.50 -22.76
CA ASP A 289 6.59 -24.27 -21.96
C ASP A 289 6.38 -22.95 -22.73
N TYR A 290 5.89 -22.98 -23.98
CA TYR A 290 5.42 -21.76 -24.64
C TYR A 290 4.03 -21.37 -24.11
N ASN A 291 3.87 -20.14 -23.62
CA ASN A 291 2.67 -19.66 -22.93
C ASN A 291 1.99 -18.54 -23.73
N LEU A 292 0.71 -18.69 -24.05
CA LEU A 292 -0.17 -17.62 -24.53
C LEU A 292 -1.09 -17.19 -23.38
N LEU A 293 -1.10 -15.90 -23.06
CA LEU A 293 -1.70 -15.38 -21.82
C LEU A 293 -2.69 -14.26 -22.11
N PHE A 294 -3.92 -14.40 -21.64
CA PHE A 294 -4.87 -13.29 -21.57
C PHE A 294 -4.70 -12.57 -20.24
N LEU A 295 -4.25 -11.31 -20.29
CA LEU A 295 -3.93 -10.50 -19.11
C LEU A 295 -4.89 -9.32 -18.98
N LYS A 296 -5.39 -9.09 -17.76
CA LYS A 296 -6.18 -7.90 -17.42
C LYS A 296 -5.43 -6.98 -16.46
N PRO A 297 -5.55 -5.65 -16.58
CA PRO A 297 -5.02 -4.74 -15.58
C PRO A 297 -5.73 -4.93 -14.24
N THR A 298 -4.96 -5.10 -13.18
CA THR A 298 -5.52 -5.10 -11.83
C THR A 298 -6.13 -3.73 -11.50
N HIS A 299 -7.07 -3.70 -10.56
CA HIS A 299 -7.63 -2.45 -10.06
C HIS A 299 -6.63 -1.66 -9.20
N SER A 300 -5.57 -2.32 -8.70
CA SER A 300 -4.44 -1.76 -7.95
C SER A 300 -3.27 -1.35 -8.85
N SER A 301 -2.99 -0.05 -8.97
CA SER A 301 -1.76 0.44 -9.60
C SER A 301 -0.54 0.20 -8.70
N LEU A 302 0.41 -0.62 -9.17
CA LEU A 302 1.67 -0.91 -8.51
C LEU A 302 2.82 -0.84 -9.53
N GLY A 303 3.94 -0.25 -9.11
CA GLY A 303 5.21 -0.21 -9.82
C GLY A 303 6.27 0.30 -8.85
N GLU A 304 7.17 -0.58 -8.43
CA GLU A 304 8.18 -0.27 -7.40
C GLU A 304 9.48 0.23 -8.03
N LEU A 305 10.09 1.23 -7.39
CA LEU A 305 11.47 1.64 -7.58
C LEU A 305 12.39 0.91 -6.61
N MET A 306 13.71 0.97 -6.82
CA MET A 306 14.70 0.29 -6.00
C MET A 306 15.05 1.09 -4.73
N PHE A 307 15.53 0.39 -3.70
CA PHE A 307 15.55 0.86 -2.32
C PHE A 307 16.93 1.35 -1.85
N HIS A 308 16.93 2.03 -0.69
CA HIS A 308 18.10 2.46 0.06
C HIS A 308 17.79 2.30 1.55
N ASP A 309 18.75 1.82 2.34
CA ASP A 309 18.51 1.49 3.76
C ASP A 309 18.66 2.71 4.67
N ASP A 310 17.54 3.20 5.22
CA ASP A 310 17.49 4.16 6.34
C ASP A 310 16.12 4.10 7.05
N PRO A 311 16.01 3.75 8.35
CA PRO A 311 14.74 3.56 9.05
C PRO A 311 14.13 4.90 9.51
N SER A 312 13.07 5.42 8.86
CA SER A 312 11.64 5.20 9.22
C SER A 312 10.82 6.38 8.62
N PHE A 313 9.52 6.71 8.83
CA PHE A 313 8.27 6.08 9.28
C PHE A 313 7.13 6.70 8.42
N TYR A 314 6.03 6.00 8.13
CA TYR A 314 4.99 6.54 7.21
C TYR A 314 3.52 6.49 7.66
N ALA A 315 3.08 5.41 8.30
CA ALA A 315 1.64 5.11 8.37
C ALA A 315 0.80 6.23 9.01
N HIS A 316 1.34 6.95 10.00
CA HIS A 316 0.68 8.11 10.61
C HIS A 316 0.65 9.37 9.76
N CYS A 317 1.67 9.61 8.93
CA CYS A 317 1.68 10.70 7.95
C CYS A 317 0.68 10.41 6.81
N LEU A 318 0.62 9.16 6.35
CA LEU A 318 -0.39 8.70 5.39
C LEU A 318 -1.81 8.75 5.98
N MET A 319 -1.99 8.42 7.26
CA MET A 319 -3.26 8.60 7.98
C MET A 319 -3.68 10.07 8.04
N ALA A 320 -2.74 10.99 8.32
CA ALA A 320 -2.99 12.44 8.28
C ALA A 320 -3.48 12.87 6.89
N ALA A 321 -2.84 12.40 5.82
CA ALA A 321 -3.26 12.67 4.44
C ALA A 321 -4.63 12.06 4.11
N CYS A 322 -4.94 10.87 4.62
CA CYS A 322 -6.26 10.23 4.41
C CYS A 322 -7.36 11.08 5.06
N TRP A 323 -7.15 11.56 6.29
CA TRP A 323 -8.05 12.49 6.99
C TRP A 323 -8.17 13.83 6.25
N ALA A 324 -7.05 14.39 5.81
CA ALA A 324 -7.03 15.64 5.04
C ALA A 324 -7.83 15.56 3.73
N SER A 325 -7.86 14.38 3.09
CA SER A 325 -8.63 14.16 1.86
C SER A 325 -10.16 14.34 2.04
N HIS A 326 -10.70 14.37 3.25
CA HIS A 326 -12.12 14.67 3.50
C HIS A 326 -12.43 16.16 3.66
N TYR A 327 -11.41 17.02 3.80
CA TYR A 327 -11.58 18.46 3.97
C TYR A 327 -11.27 19.24 2.70
N ASN A 328 -11.86 20.44 2.57
CA ASN A 328 -11.55 21.38 1.51
C ASN A 328 -10.34 22.25 1.90
N MET A 329 -9.15 21.64 1.94
CA MET A 329 -7.90 22.33 2.22
C MET A 329 -6.77 21.85 1.31
N SER A 330 -5.83 22.73 1.01
CA SER A 330 -4.57 22.33 0.36
C SER A 330 -3.72 21.53 1.35
N THR A 331 -3.09 20.46 0.91
CA THR A 331 -2.24 19.60 1.75
C THR A 331 -1.12 19.01 0.90
N ARG A 332 0.12 19.21 1.34
CA ARG A 332 1.32 18.59 0.80
C ARG A 332 1.87 17.61 1.82
N ILE A 333 2.46 16.52 1.34
CA ILE A 333 3.11 15.48 2.15
C ILE A 333 4.42 15.14 1.43
N ILE A 334 5.51 15.63 2.00
CA ILE A 334 6.88 15.44 1.52
C ILE A 334 7.52 14.24 2.22
N ASP A 335 8.41 13.54 1.55
CA ASP A 335 9.28 12.55 2.19
C ASP A 335 10.63 12.44 1.49
N GLN A 336 11.71 12.25 2.25
CA GLN A 336 13.07 12.23 1.73
C GLN A 336 13.44 10.96 0.96
N LYS A 337 12.70 9.85 1.09
CA LYS A 337 13.01 8.58 0.41
C LYS A 337 12.41 8.52 -0.99
N SER A 338 12.87 7.56 -1.78
CA SER A 338 12.43 7.32 -3.16
C SER A 338 11.08 6.61 -3.30
N GLY A 339 10.52 6.09 -2.21
CA GLY A 339 9.26 5.36 -2.19
C GLY A 339 8.91 4.80 -0.81
N ARG A 340 7.78 4.08 -0.73
CA ARG A 340 7.27 3.47 0.50
C ARG A 340 8.21 2.41 1.08
N THR A 341 7.97 2.04 2.34
CA THR A 341 8.61 0.88 2.97
C THR A 341 8.33 -0.39 2.15
N THR A 342 9.36 -1.22 1.97
CA THR A 342 9.27 -2.52 1.30
C THR A 342 9.18 -3.65 2.32
N THR A 343 10.14 -3.71 3.25
CA THR A 343 10.20 -4.69 4.34
C THR A 343 9.86 -4.02 5.69
N GLY A 344 8.89 -4.59 6.41
CA GLY A 344 8.19 -3.91 7.49
C GLY A 344 9.04 -3.66 8.73
N HIS A 345 8.87 -2.50 9.38
CA HIS A 345 9.51 -2.20 10.67
C HIS A 345 8.53 -2.42 11.83
N ALA A 346 7.28 -1.98 11.67
CA ALA A 346 6.14 -2.43 12.46
C ALA A 346 5.30 -3.48 11.71
N ASP A 347 4.48 -4.23 12.44
CA ASP A 347 3.56 -5.24 11.86
C ASP A 347 2.26 -5.46 12.63
N GLY A 348 2.26 -5.35 13.97
CA GLY A 348 1.04 -5.41 14.77
C GLY A 348 0.08 -4.25 14.50
N ILE A 349 -1.16 -4.56 14.11
CA ILE A 349 -2.29 -3.65 13.97
C ILE A 349 -3.35 -4.00 15.03
N HIS A 350 -3.58 -3.08 15.95
CA HIS A 350 -4.50 -3.28 17.08
C HIS A 350 -5.96 -2.98 16.74
N SER A 351 -6.88 -3.51 17.55
CA SER A 351 -8.34 -3.44 17.31
C SER A 351 -8.85 -2.04 17.02
N ARG A 352 -8.44 -1.02 17.81
CA ARG A 352 -8.88 0.37 17.55
C ARG A 352 -8.35 0.91 16.22
N THR A 353 -7.15 0.50 15.80
CA THR A 353 -6.58 0.86 14.51
C THR A 353 -7.33 0.20 13.35
N LEU A 354 -7.81 -1.04 13.53
CA LEU A 354 -8.67 -1.71 12.54
C LEU A 354 -10.07 -1.09 12.48
N GLU A 355 -10.65 -0.66 13.61
CA GLU A 355 -11.88 0.15 13.64
C GLU A 355 -11.69 1.49 12.87
N ILE A 356 -10.54 2.15 13.05
CA ILE A 356 -10.16 3.36 12.32
C ILE A 356 -10.04 3.09 10.82
N LEU A 357 -9.27 2.07 10.40
CA LEU A 357 -9.09 1.75 8.99
C LEU A 357 -10.40 1.29 8.33
N ASN A 358 -11.26 0.58 9.07
CA ASN A 358 -12.62 0.23 8.67
C ASN A 358 -13.50 1.46 8.41
N SER A 359 -13.38 2.53 9.21
CA SER A 359 -14.18 3.74 9.02
C SER A 359 -13.87 4.50 7.70
N PHE A 360 -12.74 4.20 7.04
CA PHE A 360 -12.42 4.62 5.66
C PHE A 360 -12.76 3.56 4.57
N GLY A 361 -13.18 2.36 4.97
CA GLY A 361 -13.32 1.20 4.06
C GLY A 361 -12.01 0.48 3.71
N LEU A 362 -10.99 0.58 4.56
CA LEU A 362 -9.61 0.07 4.30
C LEU A 362 -9.23 -1.20 5.08
N VAL A 363 -10.13 -1.77 5.87
CA VAL A 363 -9.84 -2.96 6.71
C VAL A 363 -9.82 -4.27 5.90
N ASP A 364 -10.65 -4.38 4.87
CA ASP A 364 -10.84 -5.59 4.06
C ASP A 364 -9.54 -6.15 3.46
N PRO A 365 -8.66 -5.35 2.83
CA PRO A 365 -7.39 -5.83 2.32
C PRO A 365 -6.45 -6.31 3.43
N ILE A 366 -6.52 -5.75 4.63
CA ILE A 366 -5.69 -6.10 5.79
C ILE A 366 -6.11 -7.47 6.32
N ILE A 367 -7.41 -7.69 6.53
CA ILE A 367 -7.97 -8.98 6.98
C ILE A 367 -7.64 -10.10 5.98
N ARG A 368 -7.60 -9.80 4.68
CA ARG A 368 -7.29 -10.77 3.61
C ARG A 368 -5.80 -11.08 3.44
N GLN A 369 -4.89 -10.26 3.98
CA GLN A 369 -3.43 -10.37 3.73
C GLN A 369 -2.61 -10.63 5.00
N GLY A 370 -3.03 -10.10 6.15
CA GLY A 370 -2.36 -10.28 7.43
C GLY A 370 -2.64 -11.63 8.08
N VAL A 371 -1.86 -11.95 9.10
CA VAL A 371 -2.09 -13.10 10.00
C VAL A 371 -2.87 -12.62 11.22
N PRO A 372 -3.99 -13.26 11.60
CA PRO A 372 -4.66 -12.94 12.86
C PRO A 372 -3.81 -13.42 14.04
N ASP A 373 -3.52 -12.52 14.98
CA ASP A 373 -2.89 -12.87 16.26
C ASP A 373 -4.01 -13.32 17.21
N VAL A 374 -4.11 -14.63 17.49
CA VAL A 374 -5.26 -15.24 18.20
C VAL A 374 -4.87 -15.84 19.56
N GLU A 375 -3.69 -16.46 19.64
CA GLU A 375 -3.16 -17.09 20.85
C GLU A 375 -1.75 -16.56 21.15
N MET A 376 -1.47 -16.28 22.42
CA MET A 376 -0.13 -16.02 22.90
C MET A 376 0.37 -17.17 23.79
N CYS A 377 1.52 -17.73 23.42
CA CYS A 377 2.16 -18.85 24.13
C CYS A 377 3.33 -18.34 24.98
N TYR A 378 3.37 -18.74 26.25
CA TYR A 378 4.40 -18.35 27.20
C TYR A 378 5.29 -19.55 27.49
N TRP A 379 6.60 -19.38 27.35
CA TRP A 379 7.63 -20.40 27.47
C TRP A 379 8.72 -19.96 28.46
N GLY A 380 9.28 -20.91 29.20
CA GLY A 380 10.38 -20.66 30.12
C GLY A 380 11.01 -21.96 30.64
N PRO A 381 12.07 -21.87 31.46
CA PRO A 381 12.83 -23.04 31.92
C PRO A 381 11.98 -24.08 32.64
N ASN A 382 12.07 -25.33 32.22
CA ASN A 382 11.77 -26.52 33.00
C ASN A 382 12.74 -26.59 34.20
N LYS A 383 12.20 -26.81 35.41
CA LYS A 383 12.98 -26.74 36.66
C LYS A 383 13.85 -27.99 36.94
N ASP A 384 13.64 -29.08 36.19
CA ASP A 384 14.33 -30.36 36.37
C ASP A 384 15.49 -30.56 35.38
N ASN A 385 15.38 -30.06 34.13
CA ASN A 385 16.42 -30.23 33.10
C ASN A 385 16.98 -28.92 32.50
N GLY A 386 16.35 -27.76 32.75
CA GLY A 386 16.81 -26.45 32.25
C GLY A 386 16.47 -26.13 30.79
N GLU A 387 15.82 -27.03 30.05
CA GLU A 387 15.26 -26.77 28.71
C GLU A 387 14.03 -25.87 28.78
N ILE A 388 13.58 -25.30 27.65
CA ILE A 388 12.34 -24.49 27.64
C ILE A 388 11.09 -25.36 27.49
N GLU A 389 10.05 -25.06 28.28
CA GLU A 389 8.73 -25.70 28.16
C GLU A 389 7.58 -24.67 28.16
N ARG A 390 6.47 -25.02 27.49
CA ARG A 390 5.28 -24.17 27.41
C ARG A 390 4.62 -24.10 28.79
N ARG A 391 4.56 -22.89 29.36
CA ARG A 391 3.96 -22.58 30.66
C ARG A 391 2.46 -22.27 30.56
N LYS A 392 2.10 -21.37 29.65
CA LYS A 392 0.73 -20.88 29.47
C LYS A 392 0.43 -20.73 27.99
N ARG A 393 -0.85 -20.81 27.64
CA ARG A 393 -1.39 -20.41 26.35
C ARG A 393 -2.69 -19.68 26.64
N LEU A 394 -2.75 -18.41 26.24
CA LEU A 394 -3.89 -17.50 26.47
C LEU A 394 -4.32 -16.95 25.11
N SER A 395 -5.50 -16.33 25.03
CA SER A 395 -5.80 -15.55 23.82
C SER A 395 -4.91 -14.30 23.78
N SER A 396 -4.57 -13.86 22.57
CA SER A 396 -3.90 -12.57 22.33
C SER A 396 -4.73 -11.38 22.83
N GLN A 397 -6.06 -11.52 22.92
CA GLN A 397 -7.00 -10.49 23.33
C GLN A 397 -7.98 -11.00 24.39
N SER A 398 -8.04 -10.29 25.52
CA SER A 398 -8.99 -10.50 26.62
C SER A 398 -10.16 -9.51 26.62
N ASP A 399 -10.20 -8.56 25.67
CA ASP A 399 -11.28 -7.57 25.52
C ASP A 399 -12.25 -7.94 24.38
N SER A 400 -13.55 -7.76 24.61
CA SER A 400 -14.64 -8.05 23.65
C SER A 400 -15.36 -6.79 23.16
N LEU A 401 -14.88 -5.59 23.49
CA LEU A 401 -15.51 -4.32 23.09
C LEU A 401 -15.29 -3.95 21.61
N SER A 402 -14.56 -4.77 20.83
CA SER A 402 -14.30 -4.58 19.40
C SER A 402 -14.67 -5.82 18.58
N GLN A 403 -15.01 -5.59 17.32
CA GLN A 403 -15.26 -6.65 16.31
C GLN A 403 -13.98 -7.21 15.68
N TYR A 404 -12.83 -6.56 15.88
CA TYR A 404 -11.57 -6.90 15.22
C TYR A 404 -10.52 -7.41 16.21
N GLY A 405 -10.06 -8.64 15.97
CA GLY A 405 -8.82 -9.16 16.57
C GLY A 405 -7.58 -8.43 16.05
N GLN A 406 -6.47 -8.51 16.78
CA GLN A 406 -5.19 -7.96 16.34
C GLN A 406 -4.72 -8.69 15.06
N MET A 407 -4.22 -7.93 14.08
CA MET A 407 -3.67 -8.46 12.83
C MET A 407 -2.17 -8.18 12.75
N LEU A 408 -1.39 -9.10 12.21
CA LEU A 408 0.04 -8.96 11.92
C LEU A 408 0.23 -8.86 10.40
N VAL A 409 0.76 -7.75 9.91
CA VAL A 409 0.94 -7.49 8.46
C VAL A 409 2.15 -6.59 8.21
N ASN A 410 2.92 -6.83 7.16
CA ASN A 410 4.00 -5.91 6.75
C ASN A 410 3.48 -4.46 6.63
N GLN A 411 4.08 -3.53 7.37
CA GLN A 411 3.84 -2.09 7.32
C GLN A 411 3.81 -1.52 5.88
N GLY A 412 4.70 -1.97 4.97
CA GLY A 412 4.71 -1.54 3.57
C GLY A 412 3.42 -1.92 2.82
N GLY A 413 2.73 -3.00 3.22
CA GLY A 413 1.40 -3.36 2.74
C GLY A 413 0.32 -2.40 3.24
N LEU A 414 0.36 -2.00 4.51
CA LEU A 414 -0.54 -0.97 5.06
C LEU A 414 -0.33 0.38 4.38
N GLU A 415 0.93 0.80 4.21
CA GLU A 415 1.29 2.02 3.47
C GLU A 415 0.75 1.96 2.03
N GLN A 416 0.85 0.81 1.36
CA GLN A 416 0.33 0.62 0.01
C GLN A 416 -1.21 0.74 -0.07
N ILE A 417 -1.94 0.29 0.97
CA ILE A 417 -3.39 0.44 1.07
C ILE A 417 -3.77 1.92 1.25
N LEU A 418 -3.07 2.65 2.12
CA LEU A 418 -3.28 4.09 2.34
C LEU A 418 -2.93 4.91 1.09
N LEU A 419 -1.83 4.60 0.40
CA LEU A 419 -1.45 5.23 -0.88
C LEU A 419 -2.46 4.94 -2.00
N HIS A 420 -3.07 3.74 -2.02
CA HIS A 420 -4.15 3.43 -2.96
C HIS A 420 -5.42 4.24 -2.65
N TYR A 421 -5.75 4.43 -1.37
CA TYR A 421 -6.85 5.31 -0.97
C TYR A 421 -6.63 6.76 -1.43
N LEU A 422 -5.45 7.33 -1.16
CA LEU A 422 -5.09 8.69 -1.54
C LEU A 422 -5.16 8.90 -3.06
N SER A 423 -4.63 7.96 -3.84
CA SER A 423 -4.70 8.03 -5.32
C SER A 423 -6.12 7.87 -5.87
N LYS A 424 -7.01 7.13 -5.19
CA LYS A 424 -8.46 7.09 -5.50
C LYS A 424 -9.15 8.41 -5.16
N MET A 425 -8.76 9.08 -4.08
CA MET A 425 -9.29 10.40 -3.68
C MET A 425 -8.74 11.55 -4.54
N GLY A 426 -7.64 11.33 -5.27
CA GLY A 426 -7.16 12.16 -6.38
C GLY A 426 -6.64 13.56 -6.03
N ARG A 427 -6.59 13.94 -4.74
CA ARG A 427 -6.27 15.30 -4.28
C ARG A 427 -4.93 15.44 -3.54
N ILE A 428 -4.37 14.35 -3.02
CA ILE A 428 -3.12 14.35 -2.23
C ILE A 428 -2.25 13.18 -2.71
N ALA A 429 -0.95 13.43 -2.89
CA ALA A 429 0.05 12.43 -3.24
C ALA A 429 1.36 12.73 -2.51
N VAL A 430 2.18 11.69 -2.26
CA VAL A 430 3.47 11.85 -1.58
C VAL A 430 4.52 12.39 -2.54
N GLU A 431 5.22 13.43 -2.10
CA GLU A 431 6.33 14.06 -2.80
C GLU A 431 7.66 13.45 -2.33
N TRP A 432 7.96 12.29 -2.88
CA TRP A 432 9.19 11.54 -2.67
C TRP A 432 10.46 12.33 -3.03
N ASN A 433 11.61 11.89 -2.52
CA ASN A 433 12.93 12.52 -2.64
C ASN A 433 12.97 14.00 -2.18
N THR A 434 12.10 14.41 -1.25
CA THR A 434 11.94 15.81 -0.81
C THR A 434 12.20 15.91 0.70
N ARG A 435 13.38 16.38 1.10
CA ARG A 435 13.81 16.53 2.51
C ARG A 435 13.50 17.93 3.04
N ALA A 436 12.98 18.03 4.27
CA ALA A 436 12.88 19.30 4.99
C ALA A 436 14.22 19.69 5.62
N GLU A 437 14.74 20.85 5.22
CA GLU A 437 16.04 21.38 5.66
C GLU A 437 15.88 22.43 6.76
N THR A 438 14.97 23.39 6.55
CA THR A 438 14.80 24.55 7.43
C THR A 438 13.34 24.77 7.80
N LEU A 439 13.10 25.19 9.03
CA LEU A 439 11.77 25.50 9.54
C LEU A 439 11.79 26.84 10.29
N THR A 440 11.10 27.84 9.76
CA THR A 440 10.92 29.13 10.42
C THR A 440 9.43 29.42 10.66
N VAL A 441 9.16 30.20 11.70
CA VAL A 441 7.82 30.70 12.02
C VAL A 441 7.93 32.21 12.15
N SER A 442 7.16 32.95 11.34
CA SER A 442 7.05 34.40 11.43
C SER A 442 6.68 34.80 12.86
N PRO A 443 7.39 35.75 13.52
CA PRO A 443 6.85 36.39 14.71
C PRO A 443 5.57 37.13 14.29
N GLY A 444 4.44 36.77 14.91
CA GLY A 444 3.16 37.37 14.56
C GLY A 444 3.16 38.86 14.90
N ASN A 445 3.01 39.72 13.87
CA ASN A 445 2.76 41.14 14.07
C ASN A 445 1.46 41.32 14.87
N GLU A 446 1.38 42.35 15.71
CA GLU A 446 0.19 42.67 16.52
C GLU A 446 -1.07 43.00 15.67
N GLU A 447 -0.89 43.22 14.36
CA GLU A 447 -1.95 43.44 13.37
C GLU A 447 -2.45 42.16 12.65
N GLY A 448 -1.82 41.00 12.88
CA GLY A 448 -2.47 39.68 12.67
C GLY A 448 -2.66 39.13 11.25
N ASP A 449 -2.02 39.70 10.21
CA ASP A 449 -2.38 39.47 8.79
C ASP A 449 -1.48 38.49 7.98
N ASP A 450 -0.58 37.71 8.62
CA ASP A 450 0.15 36.62 7.94
C ASP A 450 -0.66 35.31 7.97
N ASP A 451 -1.31 35.03 6.85
CA ASP A 451 -2.19 33.88 6.64
C ASP A 451 -1.42 32.56 6.39
N PHE A 452 -0.08 32.58 6.25
CA PHE A 452 0.76 31.38 6.06
C PHE A 452 2.11 31.48 6.82
N PRO A 453 2.08 31.62 8.18
CA PRO A 453 3.21 32.10 8.97
C PRO A 453 4.30 31.05 9.27
N VAL A 454 4.22 29.85 8.70
CA VAL A 454 5.27 28.82 8.80
C VAL A 454 5.91 28.64 7.44
N ALA A 455 7.24 28.78 7.35
CA ALA A 455 7.99 28.54 6.12
C ALA A 455 8.91 27.33 6.30
N VAL A 456 8.80 26.36 5.38
CA VAL A 456 9.60 25.14 5.36
C VAL A 456 10.49 25.17 4.12
N GLY A 457 11.80 25.32 4.28
CA GLY A 457 12.75 25.14 3.19
C GLY A 457 12.97 23.64 2.94
N VAL A 458 12.81 23.20 1.69
CA VAL A 458 12.97 21.78 1.31
C VAL A 458 13.92 21.63 0.12
N THR A 459 14.68 20.54 0.12
CA THR A 459 15.55 20.13 -0.98
C THR A 459 14.98 18.89 -1.65
N LYS A 460 14.91 18.91 -2.98
CA LYS A 460 14.40 17.81 -3.80
C LYS A 460 15.51 17.20 -4.64
N THR A 461 15.80 15.93 -4.40
CA THR A 461 16.80 15.16 -5.13
C THR A 461 16.23 14.66 -6.45
N ALA A 462 17.00 14.80 -7.54
CA ALA A 462 16.55 14.47 -8.88
C ALA A 462 16.48 12.95 -9.14
N ASN A 463 15.47 12.50 -9.89
CA ASN A 463 15.32 11.12 -10.34
C ASN A 463 16.03 10.91 -11.70
N GLY A 464 17.31 10.54 -11.70
CA GLY A 464 18.04 10.13 -12.89
C GLY A 464 19.30 10.96 -13.17
N ASN A 465 19.58 11.23 -14.45
CA ASN A 465 20.83 11.86 -14.90
C ASN A 465 20.91 13.38 -14.68
N ASP A 466 19.87 14.03 -14.14
CA ASP A 466 19.92 15.45 -13.79
C ASP A 466 20.71 15.66 -12.49
N THR A 467 21.81 16.42 -12.56
CA THR A 467 22.74 16.62 -11.44
C THR A 467 22.41 17.84 -10.57
N ALA A 468 21.20 18.38 -10.66
CA ALA A 468 20.80 19.61 -9.99
C ALA A 468 19.75 19.34 -8.90
N GLU A 469 20.15 19.53 -7.64
CA GLU A 469 19.21 19.61 -6.52
C GLU A 469 18.30 20.82 -6.69
N GLN A 470 17.00 20.64 -6.51
CA GLN A 470 16.02 21.74 -6.56
C GLN A 470 15.64 22.13 -5.14
N THR A 471 15.77 23.40 -4.79
CA THR A 471 15.33 23.94 -3.50
C THR A 471 14.08 24.80 -3.68
N GLU A 472 13.14 24.69 -2.75
CA GLU A 472 11.94 25.51 -2.68
C GLU A 472 11.58 25.84 -1.23
N THR A 473 10.66 26.78 -1.02
CA THR A 473 10.15 27.14 0.30
C THR A 473 8.63 27.02 0.33
N ILE A 474 8.12 26.17 1.22
CA ILE A 474 6.70 25.90 1.40
C ILE A 474 6.15 26.81 2.50
N HIS A 475 5.28 27.74 2.15
CA HIS A 475 4.54 28.56 3.11
C HIS A 475 3.25 27.85 3.53
N ALA A 476 3.02 27.73 4.84
CA ALA A 476 1.99 26.88 5.43
C ALA A 476 1.26 27.57 6.60
N ARG A 477 -0.05 27.32 6.69
CA ARG A 477 -0.89 27.70 7.85
C ARG A 477 -0.55 26.90 9.10
N TYR A 478 -0.25 25.62 8.92
CA TYR A 478 0.07 24.65 9.96
C TYR A 478 1.03 23.59 9.39
N VAL A 479 1.87 23.01 10.25
CA VAL A 479 2.75 21.88 9.91
C VAL A 479 2.53 20.75 10.90
N ILE A 480 2.50 19.50 10.40
CA ILE A 480 2.48 18.30 11.22
C ILE A 480 3.80 17.58 11.00
N ALA A 481 4.65 17.54 12.02
CA ALA A 481 5.92 16.85 12.00
C ALA A 481 5.70 15.37 12.27
N CYS A 482 5.94 14.56 11.23
CA CYS A 482 5.88 13.10 11.26
C CYS A 482 7.27 12.48 11.03
N ASP A 483 8.33 13.27 11.13
CA ASP A 483 9.73 13.00 10.77
C ASP A 483 10.52 12.13 11.79
N GLY A 484 9.79 11.32 12.56
CA GLY A 484 10.32 10.18 13.29
C GLY A 484 11.25 10.47 14.47
N ALA A 485 11.89 9.41 14.97
CA ALA A 485 12.70 9.44 16.19
C ALA A 485 13.87 10.44 16.14
N GLN A 486 14.38 10.77 14.94
CA GLN A 486 15.46 11.73 14.71
C GLN A 486 14.97 13.11 14.19
N SER A 487 13.65 13.38 14.25
CA SER A 487 12.96 14.61 13.82
C SER A 487 13.85 15.87 13.71
N CYS A 488 14.09 16.32 12.48
CA CYS A 488 14.79 17.58 12.24
C CYS A 488 13.92 18.76 12.69
N THR A 489 12.59 18.62 12.59
CA THR A 489 11.60 19.60 13.04
C THR A 489 11.72 19.85 14.54
N ARG A 490 11.65 18.81 15.37
CA ARG A 490 11.81 18.89 16.82
C ARG A 490 13.16 19.51 17.21
N THR A 491 14.21 19.14 16.49
CA THR A 491 15.58 19.65 16.71
C THR A 491 15.71 21.14 16.40
N GLN A 492 15.16 21.61 15.27
CA GLN A 492 15.17 23.04 14.89
C GLN A 492 14.25 23.91 15.76
N LEU A 493 13.23 23.32 16.38
CA LEU A 493 12.36 24.00 17.33
C LEU A 493 12.89 23.96 18.78
N GLU A 494 14.07 23.35 19.00
CA GLU A 494 14.71 23.16 20.31
C GLU A 494 13.82 22.44 21.35
N VAL A 495 12.84 21.64 20.90
CA VAL A 495 11.85 21.00 21.77
C VAL A 495 12.50 19.85 22.56
N PRO A 496 12.55 19.94 23.90
CA PRO A 496 13.19 18.92 24.72
C PRO A 496 12.36 17.64 24.78
N MET A 497 13.04 16.49 24.71
CA MET A 497 12.49 15.19 25.10
C MET A 497 12.95 14.83 26.51
N GLU A 498 12.01 14.38 27.33
CA GLU A 498 12.30 13.68 28.59
C GLU A 498 12.62 12.21 28.29
N SER A 499 13.55 11.59 29.04
CA SER A 499 14.03 10.23 28.80
C SER A 499 13.81 9.37 30.05
N HIS A 500 13.10 8.24 29.91
CA HIS A 500 12.48 7.55 31.05
C HIS A 500 13.05 6.16 31.37
N SER A 501 13.98 5.63 30.57
CA SER A 501 14.59 4.31 30.78
C SER A 501 16.09 4.30 30.52
N GLU A 502 16.80 3.32 31.11
CA GLU A 502 18.10 2.87 30.59
C GLU A 502 17.91 2.12 29.25
N HIS A 503 19.01 1.85 28.55
CA HIS A 503 18.98 1.21 27.23
C HIS A 503 19.15 -0.30 27.32
N SER A 504 18.18 -1.06 26.79
CA SER A 504 18.34 -2.48 26.46
C SER A 504 18.32 -2.68 24.94
N THR A 505 19.16 -3.57 24.42
CA THR A 505 19.37 -3.74 22.98
C THR A 505 18.70 -5.01 22.47
N TRP A 506 17.96 -4.91 21.37
CA TRP A 506 17.17 -6.01 20.80
C TRP A 506 17.47 -6.17 19.31
N GLY A 507 17.83 -7.38 18.89
CA GLY A 507 17.89 -7.73 17.48
C GLY A 507 16.48 -8.10 16.98
N VAL A 508 16.07 -7.55 15.84
CA VAL A 508 14.78 -7.85 15.21
C VAL A 508 15.04 -8.39 13.81
N ILE A 509 14.40 -9.50 13.46
CA ILE A 509 14.67 -10.23 12.21
C ILE A 509 13.43 -10.93 11.68
N ASP A 510 13.15 -10.76 10.38
CA ASP A 510 12.08 -11.43 9.64
C ASP A 510 12.68 -12.52 8.75
N ILE A 511 12.46 -13.78 9.12
CA ILE A 511 12.96 -14.96 8.39
C ILE A 511 11.81 -15.91 8.03
N VAL A 512 12.03 -16.81 7.07
CA VAL A 512 11.28 -18.06 6.98
C VAL A 512 12.04 -19.12 7.79
N PRO A 513 11.59 -19.44 9.03
CA PRO A 513 12.33 -20.33 9.91
C PRO A 513 12.20 -21.80 9.48
N ILE A 514 13.27 -22.55 9.72
CA ILE A 514 13.36 -24.01 9.60
C ILE A 514 13.62 -24.52 11.02
N THR A 515 12.58 -25.03 11.67
CA THR A 515 12.57 -25.36 13.10
C THR A 515 11.59 -26.48 13.42
N ASP A 516 11.82 -27.19 14.53
CA ASP A 516 10.88 -28.12 15.17
C ASP A 516 10.17 -27.51 16.41
N PHE A 517 10.33 -26.20 16.67
CA PHE A 517 9.64 -25.46 17.74
C PHE A 517 8.10 -25.40 17.51
N PRO A 518 7.27 -25.98 18.41
CA PRO A 518 5.88 -26.31 18.09
C PRO A 518 4.92 -25.11 18.07
N ASP A 519 5.28 -23.96 18.64
CA ASP A 519 4.48 -22.74 18.62
C ASP A 519 5.00 -21.68 17.63
N ILE A 520 5.90 -22.02 16.69
CA ILE A 520 6.50 -21.04 15.75
C ILE A 520 5.50 -20.25 14.88
N ARG A 521 4.24 -20.70 14.81
CA ARG A 521 3.13 -20.01 14.13
C ARG A 521 2.14 -19.30 15.07
N GLN A 522 2.45 -19.21 16.36
CA GLN A 522 1.76 -18.37 17.34
C GLN A 522 2.68 -17.24 17.84
N SER A 523 2.09 -16.19 18.40
CA SER A 523 2.86 -15.17 19.12
C SER A 523 3.42 -15.79 20.40
N CYS A 524 4.74 -15.69 20.63
CA CYS A 524 5.36 -16.29 21.81
C CYS A 524 6.15 -15.30 22.64
N ALA A 525 6.11 -15.44 23.96
CA ALA A 525 7.09 -14.90 24.89
C ALA A 525 7.91 -16.05 25.48
N ILE A 526 9.22 -16.04 25.25
CA ILE A 526 10.15 -17.12 25.61
C ILE A 526 11.21 -16.55 26.55
N GLN A 527 11.23 -17.00 27.79
CA GLN A 527 12.24 -16.64 28.79
C GLN A 527 13.44 -17.59 28.68
N CYS A 528 14.62 -17.04 28.39
CA CYS A 528 15.85 -17.77 28.08
C CYS A 528 16.84 -17.70 29.26
N PRO A 529 17.11 -18.82 29.98
CA PRO A 529 17.91 -18.81 31.20
C PRO A 529 19.31 -18.22 30.99
N GLY A 530 19.67 -17.20 31.79
CA GLY A 530 20.97 -16.51 31.71
C GLY A 530 21.21 -15.69 30.44
N HIS A 531 20.20 -15.58 29.55
CA HIS A 531 20.35 -15.00 28.21
C HIS A 531 19.26 -13.97 27.84
N GLY A 532 18.30 -13.69 28.73
CA GLY A 532 17.25 -12.70 28.52
C GLY A 532 15.95 -13.32 28.01
N SER A 533 15.31 -12.68 27.03
CA SER A 533 14.06 -13.19 26.44
C SER A 533 14.04 -13.07 24.91
N ILE A 534 13.25 -13.94 24.28
CA ILE A 534 12.88 -13.89 22.86
C ILE A 534 11.36 -13.69 22.77
N MET A 535 10.89 -12.83 21.86
CA MET A 535 9.49 -12.74 21.46
C MET A 535 9.36 -13.09 19.98
N THR A 536 8.39 -13.90 19.59
CA THR A 536 8.10 -14.21 18.17
C THR A 536 6.72 -13.71 17.77
N ALA A 537 6.57 -13.28 16.52
CA ALA A 537 5.29 -12.90 15.92
C ALA A 537 5.11 -13.55 14.53
N PRO A 538 4.03 -14.32 14.30
CA PRO A 538 3.81 -15.03 13.03
C PRO A 538 3.34 -14.08 11.93
N ARG A 539 4.05 -14.05 10.81
CA ARG A 539 3.82 -13.10 9.70
C ARG A 539 3.34 -13.77 8.42
N GLU A 540 2.91 -12.95 7.47
CA GLU A 540 2.46 -13.35 6.14
C GLU A 540 3.53 -14.14 5.36
N ASN A 541 3.16 -14.81 4.27
CA ASN A 541 4.08 -15.50 3.36
C ASN A 541 5.04 -16.52 4.01
N ARG A 542 4.66 -17.10 5.16
CA ARG A 542 5.45 -18.00 6.02
C ARG A 542 6.57 -17.32 6.83
N LEU A 543 6.73 -16.00 6.75
CA LEU A 543 7.67 -15.25 7.58
C LEU A 543 7.29 -15.37 9.06
N VAL A 544 8.30 -15.30 9.93
CA VAL A 544 8.15 -15.12 11.37
C VAL A 544 9.16 -14.08 11.81
N ARG A 545 8.66 -13.10 12.55
CA ARG A 545 9.49 -12.09 13.20
C ARG A 545 10.01 -12.63 14.52
N PHE A 546 11.30 -12.43 14.78
CA PHE A 546 11.91 -12.65 16.09
C PHE A 546 12.39 -11.31 16.65
N TYR A 547 12.11 -11.06 17.93
CA TYR A 547 12.72 -10.03 18.75
C TYR A 547 13.60 -10.74 19.78
N ILE A 548 14.91 -10.57 19.71
CA ILE A 548 15.90 -11.31 20.51
C ILE A 548 16.64 -10.31 21.39
N GLN A 549 16.57 -10.48 22.72
CA GLN A 549 17.34 -9.63 23.62
C GLN A 549 18.84 -9.90 23.47
N ILE A 550 19.63 -8.84 23.34
CA ILE A 550 21.09 -8.92 23.28
C ILE A 550 21.62 -8.57 24.68
N LYS A 551 21.83 -9.59 25.52
CA LYS A 551 22.25 -9.46 26.92
C LYS A 551 23.14 -10.63 27.34
N GLY A 552 24.39 -10.35 27.72
CA GLY A 552 25.30 -11.33 28.33
C GLY A 552 26.16 -12.13 27.34
N ASP A 553 25.92 -12.00 26.03
CA ASP A 553 26.77 -12.53 24.97
C ASP A 553 27.61 -11.40 24.35
N LYS A 554 28.85 -11.27 24.82
CA LYS A 554 29.77 -10.19 24.42
C LYS A 554 30.18 -10.21 22.95
N GLU A 555 30.06 -11.36 22.28
CA GLU A 555 30.33 -11.44 20.84
C GLU A 555 29.12 -10.92 20.06
N LEU A 556 27.91 -11.34 20.45
CA LEU A 556 26.66 -10.84 19.88
C LEU A 556 26.47 -9.32 20.11
N GLU A 557 26.76 -8.83 21.32
CA GLU A 557 26.78 -7.41 21.67
C GLU A 557 27.69 -6.61 20.73
N ARG A 558 28.90 -7.10 20.46
CA ARG A 558 29.88 -6.47 19.54
C ARG A 558 29.44 -6.55 18.08
N MET A 559 28.85 -7.67 17.63
CA MET A 559 28.37 -7.82 16.25
C MET A 559 27.20 -6.89 15.96
N ALA A 560 26.25 -6.79 16.90
CA ALA A 560 25.12 -5.88 16.83
C ALA A 560 25.55 -4.40 16.79
N GLN A 561 26.52 -3.99 17.63
CA GLN A 561 27.09 -2.62 17.60
C GLN A 561 27.76 -2.28 16.26
N ASN A 562 28.32 -3.28 15.57
CA ASN A 562 29.05 -3.09 14.30
C ASN A 562 28.16 -3.26 13.05
N HIS A 563 26.86 -3.58 13.19
CA HIS A 563 25.92 -3.81 12.09
C HIS A 563 26.47 -4.73 10.97
N SER A 564 27.18 -5.81 11.34
CA SER A 564 27.79 -6.73 10.38
C SER A 564 26.75 -7.61 9.67
N ASP A 565 26.97 -7.94 8.39
CA ASP A 565 26.15 -8.88 7.60
C ASP A 565 25.96 -10.26 8.26
N ASP A 566 26.87 -10.64 9.16
CA ASP A 566 26.81 -11.90 9.91
C ASP A 566 25.88 -11.84 11.14
N THR A 567 25.40 -10.65 11.53
CA THR A 567 24.58 -10.44 12.73
C THR A 567 23.25 -11.20 12.70
N PRO A 568 22.50 -11.27 11.58
CA PRO A 568 21.31 -12.13 11.45
C PRO A 568 21.58 -13.60 11.76
N ARG A 569 22.73 -14.10 11.29
CA ARG A 569 23.18 -15.48 11.52
C ARG A 569 23.59 -15.69 12.97
N ALA A 570 24.31 -14.73 13.57
CA ALA A 570 24.67 -14.76 14.98
C ALA A 570 23.44 -14.74 15.91
N LEU A 571 22.45 -13.89 15.63
CA LEU A 571 21.19 -13.79 16.36
C LEU A 571 20.40 -15.10 16.35
N ILE A 572 20.20 -15.71 15.18
CA ILE A 572 19.46 -16.97 15.09
C ILE A 572 20.24 -18.16 15.68
N ASN A 573 21.57 -18.21 15.48
CA ASN A 573 22.41 -19.21 16.13
C ASN A 573 22.40 -19.07 17.66
N ALA A 574 22.23 -17.86 18.20
CA ALA A 574 22.04 -17.64 19.64
C ALA A 574 20.66 -18.11 20.08
N ALA A 575 19.60 -17.71 19.36
CA ALA A 575 18.24 -18.15 19.62
C ALA A 575 18.11 -19.69 19.65
N GLU A 576 18.70 -20.42 18.69
CA GLU A 576 18.71 -21.89 18.68
C GLU A 576 19.24 -22.47 20.01
N ARG A 577 20.41 -22.00 20.49
CA ARG A 577 20.99 -22.45 21.76
C ARG A 577 20.07 -22.16 22.95
N TRP A 578 19.36 -21.04 22.91
CA TRP A 578 18.51 -20.55 24.00
C TRP A 578 17.10 -21.15 24.01
N ILE A 579 16.69 -21.82 22.93
CA ILE A 579 15.41 -22.55 22.83
C ILE A 579 15.58 -24.08 22.85
N SER A 580 16.69 -24.59 23.41
CA SER A 580 16.91 -26.04 23.59
C SER A 580 15.69 -26.73 24.23
N PRO A 581 15.22 -27.89 23.71
CA PRO A 581 15.88 -28.76 22.72
C PRO A 581 15.56 -28.46 21.24
N TYR A 582 14.83 -27.39 20.94
CA TYR A 582 14.34 -27.12 19.58
C TYR A 582 15.44 -26.54 18.67
N LYS A 583 15.49 -27.01 17.43
CA LYS A 583 16.42 -26.55 16.39
C LYS A 583 15.89 -25.30 15.72
N LEU A 584 16.76 -24.41 15.25
CA LEU A 584 16.35 -23.21 14.54
C LEU A 584 17.41 -22.74 13.55
N SER A 585 17.02 -22.66 12.28
CA SER A 585 17.84 -22.11 11.20
C SER A 585 16.95 -21.38 10.18
N TYR A 586 17.55 -20.76 9.17
CA TYR A 586 16.83 -20.16 8.04
C TYR A 586 17.63 -20.29 6.74
N LYS A 587 16.96 -20.09 5.60
CA LYS A 587 17.60 -19.91 4.28
C LYS A 587 17.24 -18.58 3.61
N HIS A 588 16.22 -17.90 4.13
CA HIS A 588 15.75 -16.62 3.64
C HIS A 588 15.46 -15.72 4.84
N CYS A 589 16.13 -14.56 4.83
CA CYS A 589 15.87 -13.42 5.69
C CYS A 589 15.35 -12.33 4.76
N ASP A 590 14.19 -11.75 5.08
CA ASP A 590 13.57 -10.67 4.33
C ASP A 590 14.12 -9.32 4.80
N TRP A 591 14.31 -9.16 6.12
CA TRP A 591 14.83 -7.95 6.75
C TRP A 591 15.33 -8.18 8.18
N TRP A 592 16.24 -7.32 8.65
CA TRP A 592 16.67 -7.29 10.05
C TRP A 592 17.09 -5.87 10.47
N SER A 593 17.13 -5.60 11.77
CA SER A 593 17.74 -4.39 12.36
C SER A 593 18.04 -4.57 13.85
N ILE A 594 18.82 -3.64 14.43
CA ILE A 594 19.14 -3.57 15.86
C ILE A 594 18.45 -2.36 16.49
N TYR A 595 17.65 -2.61 17.53
CA TYR A 595 16.87 -1.59 18.23
C TYR A 595 17.46 -1.34 19.63
N PRO A 596 18.06 -0.17 19.89
CA PRO A 596 18.25 0.32 21.24
C PRO A 596 16.90 0.82 21.80
N VAL A 597 16.40 0.17 22.85
CA VAL A 597 15.17 0.62 23.54
C VAL A 597 15.46 1.95 24.24
N GLY A 598 14.62 2.95 23.98
CA GLY A 598 14.73 4.27 24.59
C GLY A 598 13.37 4.96 24.67
N GLN A 599 12.85 5.08 25.89
CA GLN A 599 11.60 5.78 26.15
C GLN A 599 11.83 7.30 26.16
N ARG A 600 11.31 8.02 25.15
CA ARG A 600 11.46 9.49 25.04
C ARG A 600 10.14 10.18 24.71
N LEU A 601 9.83 11.30 25.38
CA LEU A 601 8.57 12.05 25.20
C LEU A 601 8.85 13.55 25.13
N VAL A 602 8.29 14.25 24.14
CA VAL A 602 8.37 15.72 24.04
C VAL A 602 7.53 16.41 25.12
N LYS A 603 8.01 17.55 25.63
CA LYS A 603 7.24 18.36 26.58
C LYS A 603 6.02 19.05 25.95
N GLU A 604 6.09 19.37 24.67
CA GLU A 604 5.05 20.10 23.94
C GLU A 604 4.73 19.39 22.62
N TYR A 605 3.45 19.13 22.38
CA TYR A 605 2.90 18.56 21.16
C TYR A 605 2.45 19.67 20.20
N ARG A 606 2.09 20.86 20.70
CA ARG A 606 1.69 22.04 19.91
C ARG A 606 2.66 23.22 20.09
N ILE A 607 3.58 23.41 19.13
CA ILE A 607 4.61 24.46 19.17
C ILE A 607 4.12 25.73 18.46
N LYS A 608 4.30 26.89 19.10
CA LYS A 608 3.99 28.24 18.56
C LYS A 608 2.58 28.35 17.97
N ASN A 609 1.62 27.60 18.52
CA ASN A 609 0.23 27.44 18.03
C ASN A 609 0.04 26.93 16.59
N ARG A 610 1.13 26.63 15.86
CA ARG A 610 1.15 26.41 14.40
C ARG A 610 1.77 25.08 13.97
N ILE A 611 2.65 24.49 14.77
CA ILE A 611 3.35 23.24 14.44
C ILE A 611 2.94 22.16 15.43
N PHE A 612 2.71 20.95 14.95
CA PHE A 612 2.30 19.80 15.76
C PHE A 612 3.30 18.66 15.60
N LEU A 613 3.71 18.01 16.69
CA LEU A 613 4.51 16.79 16.64
C LEU A 613 3.58 15.57 16.77
N ALA A 614 3.80 14.52 15.99
CA ALA A 614 2.98 13.30 16.01
C ALA A 614 3.82 12.02 15.86
N GLY A 615 3.40 10.93 16.50
CA GLY A 615 4.13 9.66 16.53
C GLY A 615 5.57 9.80 17.05
N ASP A 616 6.51 9.07 16.46
CA ASP A 616 7.93 9.05 16.87
C ASP A 616 8.67 10.41 16.84
N ALA A 617 8.10 11.45 16.21
CA ALA A 617 8.59 12.82 16.38
C ALA A 617 8.31 13.35 17.81
N ALA A 618 7.21 12.92 18.42
CA ALA A 618 6.74 13.29 19.75
C ALA A 618 7.05 12.23 20.84
N HIS A 619 6.89 10.93 20.56
CA HIS A 619 7.07 9.86 21.55
C HIS A 619 7.71 8.59 20.96
N THR A 620 8.77 8.07 21.62
CA THR A 620 9.41 6.79 21.27
C THR A 620 9.39 5.84 22.46
N HIS A 621 9.21 4.54 22.20
CA HIS A 621 9.09 3.49 23.22
C HIS A 621 9.59 2.13 22.67
N SER A 622 9.56 1.05 23.46
CA SER A 622 10.01 -0.27 23.01
C SER A 622 9.04 -0.93 22.01
N PRO A 623 9.50 -1.79 21.08
CA PRO A 623 8.61 -2.49 20.17
C PRO A 623 7.79 -3.62 20.82
N LYS A 624 8.04 -3.97 22.10
CA LYS A 624 7.50 -5.19 22.76
C LYS A 624 5.97 -5.24 22.86
N ALA A 625 5.30 -4.10 22.75
CA ALA A 625 3.83 -3.98 22.79
C ALA A 625 3.18 -3.74 21.41
N GLY A 626 3.96 -3.62 20.34
CA GLY A 626 3.47 -3.31 18.98
C GLY A 626 2.83 -1.92 18.81
N GLN A 627 2.99 -1.01 19.77
CA GLN A 627 2.14 0.19 19.86
C GLN A 627 2.47 1.32 18.89
N GLY A 628 3.75 1.55 18.54
CA GLY A 628 4.20 2.82 17.93
C GLY A 628 3.37 3.23 16.73
N MET A 629 3.31 2.39 15.70
CA MET A 629 2.53 2.67 14.48
C MET A 629 1.02 2.85 14.75
N ASN A 630 0.46 2.21 15.77
CA ASN A 630 -0.96 2.31 16.15
C ASN A 630 -1.26 3.63 16.86
N VAL A 631 -0.46 3.99 17.86
CA VAL A 631 -0.62 5.23 18.63
C VAL A 631 -0.32 6.44 17.73
N SER A 632 0.74 6.37 16.91
CA SER A 632 1.07 7.41 15.92
C SER A 632 -0.08 7.67 14.93
N MET A 633 -0.74 6.62 14.41
CA MET A 633 -1.91 6.80 13.53
C MET A 633 -3.11 7.40 14.27
N GLN A 634 -3.32 7.06 15.55
CA GLN A 634 -4.36 7.67 16.36
C GLN A 634 -4.07 9.16 16.67
N ASP A 635 -2.82 9.58 16.75
CA ASP A 635 -2.45 10.99 16.93
C ASP A 635 -2.95 11.84 15.75
N THR A 636 -2.64 11.41 14.52
CA THR A 636 -3.04 12.18 13.32
C THR A 636 -4.53 12.04 12.99
N TYR A 637 -5.15 10.91 13.33
CA TYR A 637 -6.61 10.71 13.31
C TYR A 637 -7.32 11.63 14.32
N ASN A 638 -6.74 11.87 15.50
CA ASN A 638 -7.25 12.85 16.47
C ASN A 638 -7.05 14.30 15.99
N LEU A 639 -5.87 14.62 15.44
CA LEU A 639 -5.49 15.99 15.08
C LEU A 639 -6.19 16.52 13.81
N VAL A 640 -6.23 15.76 12.72
CA VAL A 640 -6.48 16.36 11.40
C VAL A 640 -7.96 16.70 11.14
N TRP A 641 -8.92 16.12 11.86
CA TRP A 641 -10.32 16.61 11.80
C TRP A 641 -10.46 17.98 12.49
N LYS A 642 -9.68 18.23 13.55
CA LYS A 642 -9.64 19.51 14.27
C LYS A 642 -9.01 20.58 13.37
N LEU A 643 -7.85 20.27 12.75
CA LEU A 643 -7.23 21.15 11.76
C LEU A 643 -8.15 21.42 10.56
N GLY A 644 -8.77 20.38 9.98
CA GLY A 644 -9.71 20.52 8.89
C GLY A 644 -10.91 21.41 9.25
N SER A 645 -11.44 21.26 10.47
CA SER A 645 -12.52 22.10 11.01
C SER A 645 -12.09 23.56 11.19
N VAL A 646 -10.87 23.82 11.66
CA VAL A 646 -10.36 25.19 11.82
C VAL A 646 -10.07 25.83 10.46
N ILE A 647 -9.38 25.12 9.56
CA ILE A 647 -8.96 25.63 8.25
C ILE A 647 -10.17 25.92 7.33
N THR A 648 -11.27 25.16 7.48
CA THR A 648 -12.52 25.40 6.74
C THR A 648 -13.46 26.43 7.38
N GLY A 649 -13.09 27.06 8.50
CA GLY A 649 -13.93 28.05 9.19
C GLY A 649 -15.18 27.43 9.85
N VAL A 650 -15.02 26.19 10.31
CA VAL A 650 -16.07 25.34 10.90
C VAL A 650 -16.01 25.32 12.44
N ALA A 651 -14.83 25.48 13.04
CA ALA A 651 -14.61 25.60 14.47
C ALA A 651 -13.48 26.59 14.79
N ASP A 652 -13.43 27.13 16.02
CA ASP A 652 -12.39 28.08 16.45
C ASP A 652 -11.01 27.39 16.69
N PRO A 653 -9.85 28.02 16.39
CA PRO A 653 -8.52 27.47 16.66
C PRO A 653 -8.23 26.96 18.08
N ILE A 654 -9.00 27.35 19.11
CA ILE A 654 -8.87 26.82 20.47
C ILE A 654 -9.15 25.31 20.55
N ILE A 655 -9.91 24.71 19.62
CA ILE A 655 -10.08 23.25 19.60
C ILE A 655 -8.77 22.50 19.36
N LEU A 656 -7.72 23.17 18.84
CA LEU A 656 -6.41 22.56 18.58
C LEU A 656 -5.60 22.31 19.86
N ASP A 657 -5.87 23.03 20.95
CA ASP A 657 -5.25 22.77 22.26
C ASP A 657 -5.65 21.41 22.83
N THR A 658 -6.82 20.90 22.43
CA THR A 658 -7.26 19.56 22.83
C THR A 658 -6.41 18.43 22.25
N TYR A 659 -5.62 18.66 21.19
CA TYR A 659 -4.71 17.62 20.67
C TYR A 659 -3.70 17.20 21.73
N GLU A 660 -3.03 18.17 22.37
CA GLU A 660 -2.04 17.90 23.40
C GLU A 660 -2.69 17.28 24.65
N SER A 661 -3.80 17.87 25.13
CA SER A 661 -4.49 17.37 26.33
C SER A 661 -5.14 15.99 26.18
N GLU A 662 -5.33 15.51 24.94
CA GLU A 662 -5.87 14.18 24.64
C GLU A 662 -4.80 13.14 24.27
N ARG A 663 -3.71 13.55 23.61
CA ARG A 663 -2.71 12.62 23.06
C ARG A 663 -1.44 12.52 23.90
N ARG A 664 -0.99 13.60 24.55
CA ARG A 664 0.17 13.52 25.45
C ARG A 664 -0.10 12.57 26.64
N PRO A 665 -1.25 12.61 27.35
CA PRO A 665 -1.51 11.65 28.44
C PRO A 665 -1.60 10.19 27.98
N VAL A 666 -2.00 9.95 26.73
CA VAL A 666 -1.99 8.60 26.13
C VAL A 666 -0.54 8.13 25.90
N ALA A 667 0.37 9.01 25.48
CA ALA A 667 1.78 8.68 25.37
C ALA A 667 2.45 8.48 26.75
N GLU A 668 2.03 9.21 27.79
CA GLU A 668 2.53 9.02 29.17
C GLU A 668 2.11 7.66 29.75
N GLU A 669 0.84 7.26 29.56
CA GLU A 669 0.37 5.93 29.96
C GLU A 669 1.00 4.80 29.11
N LEU A 670 1.26 5.06 27.81
CA LEU A 670 2.03 4.16 26.94
C LEU A 670 3.44 3.92 27.47
N MET A 671 4.14 4.97 27.93
CA MET A 671 5.47 4.83 28.53
C MET A 671 5.43 4.03 29.83
N LYS A 672 4.45 4.31 30.70
CA LYS A 672 4.25 3.58 31.95
C LYS A 672 4.02 2.08 31.69
N MET A 673 3.11 1.76 30.77
CA MET A 673 2.87 0.39 30.32
C MET A 673 4.14 -0.24 29.73
N ASP A 674 4.80 0.44 28.80
CA ASP A 674 6.00 -0.07 28.12
C ASP A 674 7.14 -0.30 29.12
N SER A 675 7.30 0.55 30.14
CA SER A 675 8.33 0.39 31.19
C SER A 675 8.09 -0.86 32.03
N VAL A 676 6.84 -1.07 32.48
CA VAL A 676 6.44 -2.26 33.25
C VAL A 676 6.56 -3.54 32.39
N LEU A 677 6.13 -3.50 31.13
CA LEU A 677 6.24 -4.63 30.20
C LEU A 677 7.71 -4.94 29.84
N VAL A 678 8.53 -3.91 29.59
CA VAL A 678 9.97 -4.03 29.36
C VAL A 678 10.62 -4.73 30.53
N HIS A 679 10.30 -4.32 31.76
CA HIS A 679 10.84 -4.93 32.98
C HIS A 679 10.40 -6.39 33.15
N ALA A 680 9.13 -6.70 32.91
CA ALA A 680 8.59 -8.08 32.99
C ALA A 680 9.25 -9.04 31.98
N TYR A 681 9.68 -8.55 30.81
CA TYR A 681 10.45 -9.33 29.83
C TYR A 681 11.94 -9.50 30.19
N GLU A 682 12.49 -8.70 31.12
CA GLU A 682 13.94 -8.62 31.36
C GLU A 682 14.38 -9.14 32.75
N GLN A 683 13.43 -9.41 33.64
CA GLN A 683 13.65 -10.19 34.85
C GLN A 683 13.94 -11.67 34.53
N GLU A 684 14.96 -12.24 35.18
CA GLU A 684 15.22 -13.68 35.13
C GLU A 684 14.21 -14.43 35.99
N ALA A 685 13.38 -15.27 35.35
CA ALA A 685 12.25 -15.92 36.00
C ALA A 685 12.69 -16.91 37.09
N LYS A 686 12.36 -16.59 38.34
CA LYS A 686 12.24 -17.61 39.41
C LYS A 686 10.94 -18.38 39.28
N ASP A 687 9.88 -17.69 38.85
CA ASP A 687 8.59 -18.21 38.44
C ASP A 687 8.07 -17.42 37.22
N ALA A 688 7.34 -18.07 36.32
CA ALA A 688 6.96 -17.53 35.02
C ALA A 688 5.62 -16.76 35.05
N GLU A 689 5.55 -15.76 35.93
CA GLU A 689 4.36 -14.92 36.13
C GLU A 689 4.75 -13.44 36.03
N GLY A 690 4.07 -12.67 35.17
CA GLY A 690 4.32 -11.24 35.02
C GLY A 690 3.95 -10.69 33.64
N VAL A 691 4.54 -11.20 32.56
CA VAL A 691 4.27 -10.70 31.19
C VAL A 691 2.81 -10.91 30.78
N ASP A 692 2.19 -11.99 31.25
CA ASP A 692 0.76 -12.26 31.13
C ASP A 692 -0.08 -11.26 31.96
N GLN A 693 0.24 -11.14 33.26
CA GLN A 693 -0.48 -10.26 34.18
C GLN A 693 -0.48 -8.79 33.72
N VAL A 694 0.67 -8.28 33.25
CA VAL A 694 0.81 -6.92 32.71
C VAL A 694 0.03 -6.75 31.41
N ARG A 695 0.02 -7.75 30.52
CA ARG A 695 -0.78 -7.68 29.28
C ARG A 695 -2.28 -7.71 29.54
N ASP A 696 -2.74 -8.41 30.56
CA ASP A 696 -4.15 -8.39 30.96
C ASP A 696 -4.54 -7.08 31.67
N GLU A 697 -3.70 -6.55 32.57
CA GLU A 697 -3.89 -5.23 33.21
C GLU A 697 -4.06 -4.11 32.17
N TYR A 698 -3.16 -4.07 31.17
CA TYR A 698 -3.16 -3.04 30.13
C TYR A 698 -3.92 -3.45 28.85
N SER A 699 -4.64 -4.56 28.84
CA SER A 699 -5.35 -5.13 27.67
C SER A 699 -6.20 -4.13 26.88
N GLY A 700 -7.02 -3.34 27.59
CA GLY A 700 -7.88 -2.30 26.99
C GLY A 700 -7.12 -1.07 26.48
N PHE A 701 -5.91 -0.83 26.98
CA PHE A 701 -5.01 0.21 26.48
C PHE A 701 -4.23 -0.29 25.25
N MET A 702 -3.66 -1.51 25.32
CA MET A 702 -2.90 -2.13 24.23
C MET A 702 -3.71 -2.31 22.95
N SER A 703 -4.98 -2.72 23.06
CA SER A 703 -5.91 -2.80 21.92
C SER A 703 -6.37 -1.41 21.42
N GLY A 704 -6.08 -0.36 22.17
CA GLY A 704 -6.49 1.04 21.94
C GLY A 704 -7.96 1.33 22.25
N VAL A 705 -8.75 0.35 22.69
CA VAL A 705 -10.22 0.44 22.69
C VAL A 705 -10.81 1.11 23.95
N LYS A 706 -10.08 1.10 25.07
CA LYS A 706 -10.47 1.76 26.33
C LYS A 706 -9.80 3.13 26.53
N ILE A 707 -9.07 3.65 25.53
CA ILE A 707 -8.51 5.01 25.58
C ILE A 707 -9.66 6.01 25.80
N THR A 708 -9.58 6.76 26.89
CA THR A 708 -10.63 7.66 27.38
C THR A 708 -10.01 9.01 27.67
N TYR A 709 -10.39 10.04 26.92
CA TYR A 709 -9.91 11.40 27.11
C TYR A 709 -10.52 12.05 28.37
N ALA A 710 -9.73 12.88 29.04
CA ALA A 710 -10.20 13.68 30.17
C ALA A 710 -11.15 14.81 29.70
N PRO A 711 -12.03 15.34 30.58
CA PRO A 711 -12.94 16.43 30.22
C PRO A 711 -12.20 17.68 29.69
N ASN A 712 -12.66 18.16 28.55
CA ASN A 712 -12.18 19.35 27.85
C ASN A 712 -13.31 19.93 26.99
N MET A 713 -13.09 20.98 26.19
CA MET A 713 -14.16 21.59 25.38
C MET A 713 -14.78 20.67 24.30
N LEU A 714 -14.14 19.53 23.98
CA LEU A 714 -14.65 18.49 23.08
C LEU A 714 -15.18 17.26 23.85
N VAL A 715 -15.07 17.22 25.17
CA VAL A 715 -15.36 16.06 26.03
C VAL A 715 -16.03 16.55 27.31
N ALA A 716 -17.36 16.42 27.39
CA ALA A 716 -18.16 16.96 28.49
C ALA A 716 -17.80 16.34 29.86
N GLY A 717 -17.94 17.14 30.92
CA GLY A 717 -17.69 16.71 32.29
C GLY A 717 -18.64 15.59 32.77
N ASN A 718 -18.09 14.63 33.52
CA ASN A 718 -18.82 13.46 34.04
C ASN A 718 -19.72 13.79 35.25
N GLU A 719 -20.65 14.76 35.11
CA GLU A 719 -21.60 15.15 36.16
C GLU A 719 -22.69 14.09 36.46
N LYS A 720 -22.78 13.02 35.65
CA LYS A 720 -23.88 12.03 35.67
C LYS A 720 -23.40 10.58 35.81
N SER A 721 -22.32 10.33 36.56
CA SER A 721 -21.81 8.97 36.82
C SER A 721 -22.64 8.20 37.87
N GLY A 722 -22.49 6.88 37.92
CA GLY A 722 -23.23 5.99 38.83
C GLY A 722 -24.64 5.62 38.35
N ASP A 723 -25.53 5.24 39.27
CA ASP A 723 -26.87 4.71 38.93
C ASP A 723 -27.81 5.69 38.20
N ARG A 724 -27.43 6.97 38.09
CA ARG A 724 -28.15 8.02 37.34
C ARG A 724 -27.61 8.22 35.91
N ALA A 725 -26.59 7.47 35.49
CA ALA A 725 -26.06 7.48 34.14
C ALA A 725 -27.10 6.92 33.15
N LEU A 726 -27.29 7.60 32.01
CA LEU A 726 -28.25 7.24 30.98
C LEU A 726 -27.78 6.09 30.08
N ALA A 727 -26.47 5.87 30.01
CA ALA A 727 -25.81 4.76 29.32
C ALA A 727 -24.66 4.27 30.21
N LYS A 728 -24.95 3.32 31.11
CA LYS A 728 -24.05 2.96 32.23
C LYS A 728 -22.68 2.42 31.80
N ASN A 729 -22.57 1.91 30.56
CA ASN A 729 -21.35 1.30 30.03
C ASN A 729 -20.67 2.17 28.96
N ILE A 730 -21.13 3.41 28.72
CA ILE A 730 -20.45 4.36 27.84
C ILE A 730 -19.68 5.39 28.68
N ALA A 731 -18.36 5.33 28.63
CA ALA A 731 -17.50 6.38 29.17
C ALA A 731 -17.44 7.58 28.18
N VAL A 732 -17.82 8.77 28.66
CA VAL A 732 -17.55 10.02 27.93
C VAL A 732 -16.04 10.22 27.84
N GLY A 733 -15.56 10.64 26.66
CA GLY A 733 -14.14 10.70 26.30
C GLY A 733 -13.60 9.42 25.66
N MET A 734 -14.30 8.29 25.74
CA MET A 734 -13.91 7.03 25.10
C MET A 734 -14.49 6.91 23.69
N ARG A 735 -13.83 6.16 22.80
CA ARG A 735 -14.44 5.72 21.54
C ARG A 735 -15.68 4.86 21.80
N ILE A 736 -16.79 5.10 21.11
CA ILE A 736 -18.04 4.35 21.35
C ILE A 736 -17.84 2.84 21.10
N PRO A 737 -18.20 1.94 22.04
CA PRO A 737 -18.14 0.50 21.80
C PRO A 737 -19.01 0.08 20.60
N SER A 738 -18.60 -0.94 19.85
CA SER A 738 -19.39 -1.44 18.72
C SER A 738 -20.25 -2.63 19.15
N PHE A 739 -21.57 -2.53 18.95
CA PHE A 739 -22.47 -3.68 19.03
C PHE A 739 -23.18 -3.87 17.67
N PRO A 740 -23.53 -5.10 17.27
CA PRO A 740 -24.35 -5.34 16.09
C PRO A 740 -25.77 -4.80 16.26
N VAL A 741 -26.20 -3.95 15.32
CA VAL A 741 -27.57 -3.43 15.20
C VAL A 741 -28.15 -3.82 13.85
N VAL A 742 -29.47 -3.94 13.73
CA VAL A 742 -30.11 -4.40 12.50
C VAL A 742 -30.66 -3.19 11.73
N ASN A 743 -30.29 -2.99 10.46
CA ASN A 743 -30.84 -1.91 9.63
C ASN A 743 -32.37 -2.05 9.50
N GLN A 744 -33.09 -0.96 9.72
CA GLN A 744 -34.55 -1.00 9.80
C GLN A 744 -35.23 -1.30 8.45
N ALA A 745 -34.65 -0.86 7.33
CA ALA A 745 -35.21 -1.07 6.00
C ALA A 745 -35.00 -2.50 5.51
N ASP A 746 -33.74 -2.93 5.34
CA ASP A 746 -33.40 -4.20 4.69
C ASP A 746 -33.26 -5.39 5.65
N GLY A 747 -33.06 -5.14 6.94
CA GLY A 747 -32.87 -6.19 7.95
C GLY A 747 -31.45 -6.76 8.03
N SER A 748 -30.46 -6.09 7.44
CA SER A 748 -29.05 -6.47 7.55
C SER A 748 -28.47 -6.16 8.93
N THR A 749 -27.71 -7.09 9.50
CA THR A 749 -26.98 -6.87 10.76
C THR A 749 -25.67 -6.15 10.49
N ILE A 750 -25.48 -4.97 11.09
CA ILE A 750 -24.31 -4.11 10.89
C ILE A 750 -23.76 -3.67 12.26
N PRO A 751 -22.47 -3.89 12.58
CA PRO A 751 -21.82 -3.35 13.78
C PRO A 751 -21.80 -1.81 13.76
N LEU A 752 -22.22 -1.17 14.87
CA LEU A 752 -22.52 0.28 14.88
C LEU A 752 -21.36 1.17 14.43
N LEU A 753 -20.09 0.82 14.72
CA LEU A 753 -18.94 1.61 14.23
C LEU A 753 -18.81 1.64 12.69
N ASN A 754 -19.40 0.68 11.97
CA ASN A 754 -19.35 0.64 10.50
C ASN A 754 -20.29 1.69 9.87
N VAL A 755 -21.28 2.19 10.62
CA VAL A 755 -22.18 3.27 10.18
C VAL A 755 -21.78 4.65 10.71
N LEU A 756 -20.58 4.77 11.30
CA LEU A 756 -19.94 6.04 11.65
C LEU A 756 -18.73 6.31 10.73
N PRO A 757 -18.95 6.54 9.41
CA PRO A 757 -17.86 6.67 8.45
C PRO A 757 -17.09 7.98 8.60
N SER A 758 -15.85 7.91 8.15
CA SER A 758 -14.82 8.93 8.21
C SER A 758 -15.03 10.06 7.21
N ASN A 759 -15.94 10.98 7.55
CA ASN A 759 -16.37 12.07 6.66
C ASN A 759 -16.38 13.45 7.34
N GLY A 760 -15.66 13.62 8.44
CA GLY A 760 -15.61 14.88 9.19
C GLY A 760 -16.89 15.27 9.94
N CYS A 761 -17.95 14.45 9.89
CA CYS A 761 -19.24 14.73 10.51
C CYS A 761 -19.33 14.20 11.94
N TRP A 762 -19.87 15.03 12.83
CA TRP A 762 -20.31 14.63 14.17
C TRP A 762 -21.55 13.73 14.05
N ARG A 763 -21.75 12.81 15.00
CA ARG A 763 -22.84 11.84 14.98
C ARG A 763 -23.68 11.93 16.25
N LEU A 764 -24.97 12.27 16.11
CA LEU A 764 -25.94 12.23 17.20
C LEU A 764 -26.74 10.93 17.12
N ILE A 765 -26.36 9.96 17.95
CA ILE A 765 -27.00 8.65 18.01
C ILE A 765 -28.15 8.74 19.03
N VAL A 766 -29.36 8.56 18.54
CA VAL A 766 -30.61 8.65 19.30
C VAL A 766 -31.04 7.24 19.69
N PHE A 767 -30.82 6.89 20.95
CA PHE A 767 -31.37 5.68 21.54
C PHE A 767 -32.78 6.00 22.06
N SER A 768 -33.81 5.79 21.24
CA SER A 768 -35.18 6.22 21.56
C SER A 768 -35.84 5.43 22.68
N GLY A 769 -35.56 4.12 22.77
CA GLY A 769 -36.27 3.13 23.60
C GLY A 769 -37.19 2.22 22.78
N ASP A 770 -38.11 1.55 23.46
CA ASP A 770 -39.14 0.66 22.89
C ASP A 770 -40.31 1.48 22.32
N LEU A 771 -40.27 1.75 21.02
CA LEU A 771 -41.22 2.59 20.28
C LEU A 771 -42.65 2.01 20.21
N ARG A 772 -42.87 0.75 20.61
CA ARG A 772 -44.23 0.17 20.74
C ARG A 772 -45.02 0.82 21.89
N ARG A 773 -44.39 1.67 22.69
CA ARG A 773 -44.97 2.34 23.86
C ARG A 773 -45.28 3.81 23.51
N PRO A 774 -46.55 4.28 23.60
CA PRO A 774 -46.93 5.62 23.15
C PRO A 774 -46.06 6.76 23.70
N ARG A 775 -45.76 6.75 25.00
CA ARG A 775 -44.89 7.77 25.65
C ARG A 775 -43.46 7.81 25.08
N VAL A 776 -42.94 6.69 24.59
CA VAL A 776 -41.60 6.61 23.97
C VAL A 776 -41.65 7.17 22.55
N TRP A 777 -42.72 6.86 21.81
CA TRP A 777 -43.01 7.43 20.49
C TRP A 777 -43.18 8.96 20.56
N GLU A 778 -44.07 9.45 21.42
CA GLU A 778 -44.30 10.89 21.66
C GLU A 778 -43.00 11.65 21.96
N ARG A 779 -42.11 11.07 22.77
CA ARG A 779 -40.80 11.65 23.08
C ARG A 779 -39.87 11.69 21.87
N LEU A 780 -39.88 10.67 21.01
CA LEU A 780 -39.08 10.67 19.78
C LEU A 780 -39.58 11.72 18.78
N THR A 781 -40.90 11.82 18.58
CA THR A 781 -41.52 12.84 17.72
C THR A 781 -41.22 14.25 18.24
N SER A 782 -41.41 14.51 19.54
CA SER A 782 -41.12 15.81 20.14
C SER A 782 -39.64 16.20 20.08
N PHE A 783 -38.72 15.23 20.25
CA PHE A 783 -37.30 15.43 19.99
C PHE A 783 -37.06 15.85 18.52
N ALA A 784 -37.64 15.12 17.56
CA ALA A 784 -37.42 15.37 16.14
C ALA A 784 -37.97 16.74 15.69
N GLU A 785 -39.16 17.12 16.15
CA GLU A 785 -39.73 18.45 15.94
C GLU A 785 -38.83 19.55 16.54
N SER A 786 -38.40 19.38 17.80
CA SER A 786 -37.53 20.36 18.47
C SER A 786 -36.13 20.44 17.86
N PHE A 787 -35.62 19.37 17.24
CA PHE A 787 -34.33 19.35 16.55
C PHE A 787 -34.45 20.08 15.20
N SER A 788 -35.46 19.74 14.39
CA SER A 788 -35.69 20.34 13.08
C SER A 788 -35.99 21.84 13.12
N GLN A 789 -36.63 22.34 14.19
CA GLN A 789 -36.89 23.77 14.38
C GLN A 789 -35.62 24.61 14.65
N ARG A 790 -34.50 23.99 15.02
CA ARG A 790 -33.26 24.68 15.41
C ARG A 790 -32.32 24.83 14.22
N SER A 791 -32.43 25.95 13.51
CA SER A 791 -31.63 26.23 12.30
C SER A 791 -30.12 25.98 12.47
N HIS A 792 -29.51 26.31 13.62
CA HIS A 792 -28.07 26.11 13.85
C HIS A 792 -27.65 24.64 14.05
N LEU A 793 -28.58 23.71 14.32
CA LEU A 793 -28.35 22.26 14.32
C LEU A 793 -28.89 21.60 13.04
N ALA A 794 -30.11 21.97 12.62
CA ALA A 794 -30.71 21.45 11.39
C ALA A 794 -29.92 21.81 10.12
N HIS A 795 -29.26 22.97 10.06
CA HIS A 795 -28.36 23.31 8.95
C HIS A 795 -27.04 22.52 8.97
N ARG A 796 -26.68 21.88 10.09
CA ARG A 796 -25.55 20.93 10.18
C ARG A 796 -25.94 19.52 9.70
N HIS A 797 -27.24 19.21 9.68
CA HIS A 797 -27.79 17.91 9.25
C HIS A 797 -27.87 17.73 7.72
N GLN A 798 -27.98 18.84 6.98
CA GLN A 798 -28.12 18.83 5.51
C GLN A 798 -26.77 18.62 4.80
N THR A 799 -26.73 17.66 3.88
CA THR A 799 -25.51 17.17 3.22
C THR A 799 -25.07 17.95 1.98
N GLN A 800 -23.75 18.03 1.80
CA GLN A 800 -22.97 18.31 0.58
C GLN A 800 -23.19 19.63 -0.22
N ASN A 801 -24.41 20.10 -0.46
CA ASN A 801 -24.70 21.04 -1.56
C ASN A 801 -24.81 22.54 -1.19
N SER A 802 -24.24 23.00 -0.06
CA SER A 802 -24.29 24.44 0.28
C SER A 802 -23.04 25.00 0.99
N ARG A 803 -22.65 26.24 0.62
CA ARG A 803 -21.61 27.03 1.28
C ARG A 803 -22.09 27.43 2.69
N ARG A 804 -21.68 26.72 3.75
CA ARG A 804 -22.09 27.00 5.13
C ARG A 804 -20.93 26.96 6.12
N ARG A 805 -21.13 27.61 7.28
CA ARG A 805 -20.21 27.67 8.43
C ARG A 805 -20.74 26.78 9.55
N GLY A 806 -19.85 26.05 10.23
CA GLY A 806 -20.18 25.15 11.34
C GLY A 806 -20.12 23.65 10.96
N PRO A 807 -19.87 22.76 11.94
CA PRO A 807 -19.52 21.37 11.66
C PRO A 807 -20.74 20.54 11.27
N PRO A 808 -20.66 19.67 10.25
CA PRO A 808 -21.77 18.79 9.89
C PRO A 808 -22.08 17.78 11.01
N LEU A 809 -23.36 17.49 11.20
CA LEU A 809 -23.94 16.72 12.30
C LEU A 809 -25.04 15.79 11.78
N GLU A 810 -24.75 14.51 11.68
CA GLU A 810 -25.68 13.49 11.20
C GLU A 810 -26.38 12.79 12.38
N THR A 811 -27.70 12.62 12.29
CA THR A 811 -28.49 11.86 13.27
C THR A 811 -28.66 10.42 12.84
N LEU A 812 -28.52 9.48 13.78
CA LEU A 812 -28.82 8.07 13.60
C LEU A 812 -29.80 7.62 14.69
N LEU A 813 -30.74 6.75 14.37
CA LEU A 813 -31.72 6.19 15.31
C LEU A 813 -31.41 4.71 15.59
N VAL A 814 -31.33 4.33 16.87
CA VAL A 814 -31.22 2.94 17.30
C VAL A 814 -32.35 2.65 18.29
N HIS A 815 -33.42 1.97 17.87
CA HIS A 815 -34.59 1.72 18.71
C HIS A 815 -34.61 0.31 19.32
N ALA A 816 -35.25 0.15 20.48
CA ALA A 816 -35.30 -1.11 21.22
C ALA A 816 -36.54 -1.99 20.91
N SER A 817 -37.37 -1.58 19.95
CA SER A 817 -38.45 -2.39 19.40
C SER A 817 -37.92 -3.51 18.50
N PRO A 818 -38.60 -4.66 18.40
CA PRO A 818 -38.42 -5.60 17.30
C PRO A 818 -38.61 -4.89 15.95
N ARG A 819 -37.70 -5.12 15.00
CA ARG A 819 -37.60 -4.44 13.70
C ARG A 819 -38.93 -4.46 12.95
N THR A 820 -39.57 -5.63 12.91
CA THR A 820 -40.84 -5.87 12.18
C THR A 820 -42.08 -5.28 12.85
N SER A 821 -41.94 -4.59 14.00
CA SER A 821 -43.07 -3.93 14.70
C SER A 821 -43.20 -2.43 14.40
N ILE A 822 -42.30 -1.87 13.60
CA ILE A 822 -42.21 -0.46 13.23
C ILE A 822 -42.01 -0.37 11.72
N ASN A 823 -42.70 0.52 11.00
CA ASN A 823 -42.35 0.82 9.61
C ASN A 823 -41.38 2.01 9.56
N LEU A 824 -40.40 1.98 8.65
CA LEU A 824 -39.45 3.11 8.50
C LEU A 824 -40.18 4.43 8.24
N MET A 825 -41.17 4.42 7.34
CA MET A 825 -41.90 5.60 6.91
C MET A 825 -42.87 6.17 7.95
N ASP A 826 -43.09 5.48 9.07
CA ASP A 826 -43.90 6.01 10.19
C ASP A 826 -43.04 6.87 11.13
N LEU A 827 -41.72 6.81 11.03
CA LEU A 827 -40.78 7.54 11.89
C LEU A 827 -40.59 9.00 11.42
N PRO A 828 -40.03 9.90 12.24
CA PRO A 828 -39.71 11.26 11.80
C PRO A 828 -38.60 11.29 10.72
N ASP A 829 -38.82 12.10 9.67
CA ASP A 829 -37.98 12.23 8.47
C ASP A 829 -36.48 12.47 8.74
N ILE A 830 -36.09 13.02 9.91
CA ILE A 830 -34.67 13.19 10.25
C ILE A 830 -33.89 11.86 10.35
N PHE A 831 -34.60 10.73 10.47
CA PHE A 831 -34.04 9.38 10.54
C PHE A 831 -34.23 8.57 9.24
N HIS A 832 -34.83 9.18 8.22
CA HIS A 832 -34.89 8.73 6.84
C HIS A 832 -35.07 9.98 5.94
N PRO A 833 -34.04 10.84 5.77
CA PRO A 833 -34.20 12.07 5.01
C PRO A 833 -34.48 11.78 3.52
N PHE A 834 -35.36 12.58 2.92
CA PHE A 834 -35.60 12.56 1.47
C PHE A 834 -34.66 13.54 0.74
N ASP A 835 -34.12 13.10 -0.38
CA ASP A 835 -33.39 13.89 -1.37
C ASP A 835 -34.13 13.82 -2.72
N ASP A 836 -34.28 14.97 -3.40
CA ASP A 836 -35.06 15.05 -4.65
C ASP A 836 -34.44 14.29 -5.84
N GLU A 837 -33.14 13.98 -5.81
CA GLU A 837 -32.43 13.22 -6.85
C GLU A 837 -32.24 11.74 -6.47
N LEU A 838 -31.98 11.45 -5.19
CA LEU A 838 -31.61 10.11 -4.69
C LEU A 838 -32.75 9.37 -3.97
N GLY A 839 -33.80 10.07 -3.55
CA GLY A 839 -34.92 9.53 -2.78
C GLY A 839 -34.65 9.44 -1.27
N TRP A 840 -35.30 8.49 -0.61
CA TRP A 840 -35.17 8.27 0.84
C TRP A 840 -33.82 7.63 1.23
N ASP A 841 -33.19 8.13 2.28
CA ASP A 841 -32.01 7.49 2.90
C ASP A 841 -32.44 6.37 3.86
N TYR A 842 -32.13 5.13 3.49
CA TYR A 842 -32.50 3.91 4.22
C TYR A 842 -31.50 3.51 5.32
N TRP A 843 -30.40 4.25 5.51
CA TRP A 843 -29.26 3.82 6.34
C TRP A 843 -29.06 4.64 7.63
N LYS A 844 -30.06 5.44 8.05
CA LYS A 844 -30.02 6.19 9.33
C LYS A 844 -30.82 5.59 10.49
N THR A 845 -31.61 4.53 10.27
CA THR A 845 -32.42 3.87 11.31
C THR A 845 -32.06 2.39 11.49
N PHE A 846 -31.92 1.98 12.75
CA PHE A 846 -31.54 0.63 13.17
C PHE A 846 -32.37 0.16 14.38
N ALA A 847 -32.47 -1.16 14.52
CA ALA A 847 -33.12 -1.86 15.62
C ALA A 847 -32.12 -2.65 16.48
N ASP A 848 -32.32 -2.62 17.79
CA ASP A 848 -31.70 -3.53 18.76
C ASP A 848 -32.57 -4.80 18.90
N ASP A 849 -32.53 -5.63 17.85
CA ASP A 849 -33.35 -6.83 17.64
C ASP A 849 -32.44 -8.05 17.37
N ASP A 850 -32.79 -9.22 17.93
CA ASP A 850 -32.10 -10.50 17.75
C ASP A 850 -32.85 -11.47 16.81
N ALA A 851 -34.06 -11.12 16.36
CA ALA A 851 -34.93 -12.02 15.59
C ALA A 851 -34.36 -12.48 14.23
N SER A 852 -33.41 -11.73 13.65
CA SER A 852 -32.73 -12.05 12.39
C SER A 852 -31.31 -12.59 12.55
N ASP A 853 -30.67 -12.36 13.70
CA ASP A 853 -29.29 -12.77 13.98
C ASP A 853 -29.08 -12.90 15.50
N PRO A 854 -28.77 -14.11 16.03
CA PRO A 854 -28.47 -14.32 17.45
C PRO A 854 -27.29 -13.51 17.99
N ASN A 855 -26.54 -12.80 17.14
CA ASN A 855 -25.42 -11.94 17.54
C ASN A 855 -25.85 -10.49 17.85
N SER A 856 -26.95 -9.98 17.26
CA SER A 856 -27.53 -8.66 17.58
C SER A 856 -28.45 -8.71 18.82
N GLY A 857 -29.38 -7.74 18.96
CA GLY A 857 -30.29 -7.59 20.11
C GLY A 857 -29.64 -7.24 21.46
N LYS A 858 -28.36 -6.84 21.45
CA LYS A 858 -27.52 -6.62 22.65
C LYS A 858 -27.03 -5.19 22.82
N ALA A 859 -27.35 -4.26 21.93
CA ALA A 859 -26.82 -2.90 21.95
C ALA A 859 -27.29 -2.12 23.19
N TYR A 860 -28.58 -2.11 23.53
CA TYR A 860 -29.06 -1.38 24.73
C TYR A 860 -28.48 -1.98 26.02
N ALA A 861 -28.43 -3.31 26.12
CA ALA A 861 -27.85 -3.99 27.28
C ALA A 861 -26.32 -3.74 27.37
N GLY A 862 -25.63 -3.81 26.24
CA GLY A 862 -24.19 -3.59 26.11
C GLY A 862 -23.76 -2.16 26.44
N TYR A 863 -24.54 -1.15 26.04
CA TYR A 863 -24.34 0.25 26.44
C TYR A 863 -24.88 0.58 27.85
N GLY A 864 -25.67 -0.31 28.47
CA GLY A 864 -26.32 -0.05 29.75
C GLY A 864 -27.39 1.05 29.67
N ILE A 865 -28.15 1.09 28.56
CA ILE A 865 -29.22 2.06 28.29
C ILE A 865 -30.57 1.44 28.64
N ASP A 866 -31.39 2.18 29.37
CA ASP A 866 -32.76 1.78 29.73
C ASP A 866 -33.71 1.88 28.52
N LYS A 867 -34.47 0.81 28.25
CA LYS A 867 -35.38 0.71 27.08
C LYS A 867 -36.64 1.58 27.19
N ASP A 868 -36.87 2.26 28.31
CA ASP A 868 -38.02 3.15 28.54
C ASP A 868 -37.60 4.63 28.56
N GLN A 869 -36.39 4.94 29.04
CA GLN A 869 -35.84 6.31 29.07
C GLN A 869 -35.10 6.70 27.81
N GLY A 870 -34.28 5.80 27.25
CA GLY A 870 -33.40 6.13 26.13
C GLY A 870 -32.36 7.21 26.45
N CYS A 871 -31.56 7.60 25.45
CA CYS A 871 -30.60 8.71 25.56
C CYS A 871 -30.16 9.27 24.20
N LEU A 872 -29.52 10.43 24.25
CA LEU A 872 -28.75 11.01 23.17
C LEU A 872 -27.26 10.78 23.44
N VAL A 873 -26.54 10.21 22.49
CA VAL A 873 -25.08 10.05 22.53
C VAL A 873 -24.48 10.83 21.36
N LEU A 874 -23.64 11.83 21.67
CA LEU A 874 -22.94 12.61 20.67
C LEU A 874 -21.51 12.08 20.51
N CYS A 875 -21.16 11.66 19.29
CA CYS A 875 -19.81 11.27 18.89
C CYS A 875 -19.16 12.34 18.00
N ARG A 876 -17.86 12.53 18.20
CA ARG A 876 -16.95 13.32 17.36
C ARG A 876 -16.72 12.67 15.99
N PRO A 877 -16.14 13.40 15.02
CA PRO A 877 -15.66 12.83 13.75
C PRO A 877 -14.64 11.69 13.91
N ASP A 878 -13.89 11.65 15.03
CA ASP A 878 -12.98 10.56 15.40
C ASP A 878 -13.63 9.43 16.23
N GLN A 879 -14.97 9.36 16.22
CA GLN A 879 -15.82 8.37 16.90
C GLN A 879 -15.74 8.36 18.45
N HIS A 880 -15.06 9.33 19.08
CA HIS A 880 -15.06 9.48 20.54
C HIS A 880 -16.36 10.12 21.04
N VAL A 881 -16.92 9.59 22.12
CA VAL A 881 -18.13 10.10 22.76
C VAL A 881 -17.82 11.42 23.46
N ALA A 882 -18.41 12.50 22.97
CA ALA A 882 -18.21 13.85 23.47
C ALA A 882 -19.21 14.23 24.56
N TRP A 883 -20.46 13.79 24.45
CA TRP A 883 -21.55 14.19 25.35
C TRP A 883 -22.66 13.14 25.39
N ILE A 884 -23.32 13.01 26.53
CA ILE A 884 -24.51 12.16 26.73
C ILE A 884 -25.58 12.97 27.48
N GLY A 885 -26.80 12.95 26.97
CA GLY A 885 -27.95 13.61 27.58
C GLY A 885 -29.26 12.89 27.29
N LYS A 886 -30.37 13.44 27.79
CA LYS A 886 -31.72 12.89 27.52
C LYS A 886 -32.29 13.42 26.20
N LEU A 887 -33.29 12.76 25.66
CA LEU A 887 -34.04 13.22 24.47
C LEU A 887 -34.75 14.58 24.69
N ASP A 888 -35.11 14.92 25.93
CA ASP A 888 -35.67 16.22 26.32
C ASP A 888 -34.61 17.26 26.73
N GLU A 889 -33.34 16.87 26.84
CA GLU A 889 -32.22 17.72 27.30
C GLU A 889 -31.60 18.57 26.16
N MET A 890 -32.45 18.99 25.23
CA MET A 890 -32.05 19.67 23.99
C MET A 890 -31.23 20.95 24.20
N ALA A 891 -31.46 21.69 25.30
CA ALA A 891 -30.65 22.86 25.65
C ALA A 891 -29.19 22.51 25.98
N GLY A 892 -28.91 21.31 26.50
CA GLY A 892 -27.54 20.84 26.76
C GLY A 892 -26.74 20.64 25.47
N LEU A 893 -27.41 20.16 24.41
CA LEU A 893 -26.81 19.97 23.09
C LEU A 893 -26.50 21.31 22.38
N ASP A 894 -27.35 22.33 22.54
CA ASP A 894 -27.06 23.69 22.06
C ASP A 894 -25.84 24.26 22.79
N ASN A 895 -25.82 24.17 24.12
CA ASN A 895 -24.74 24.71 24.94
C ASN A 895 -23.40 24.09 24.52
N TYR A 896 -23.32 22.75 24.46
CA TYR A 896 -22.12 22.04 23.98
C TYR A 896 -21.65 22.55 22.61
N PHE A 897 -22.55 22.65 21.63
CA PHE A 897 -22.19 23.11 20.29
C PHE A 897 -21.91 24.61 20.16
N SER A 898 -22.26 25.42 21.17
CA SER A 898 -21.92 26.84 21.24
C SER A 898 -20.46 27.09 21.65
N GLU A 899 -19.81 26.13 22.30
CA GLU A 899 -18.43 26.30 22.78
C GLU A 899 -17.38 26.02 21.68
N LEU A 900 -17.78 25.37 20.58
CA LEU A 900 -16.92 25.09 19.43
C LEU A 900 -16.73 26.27 18.47
N SER A 901 -17.49 27.35 18.66
CA SER A 901 -17.61 28.47 17.71
C SER A 901 -17.87 29.81 18.42
N ARG A 902 -17.05 30.10 19.45
CA ARG A 902 -17.00 31.41 20.10
C ARG A 902 -15.96 32.31 19.43
#